data_AF-A0A062XYI0-F1
#
_entry.id   AF-A0A062XYI0-F1
#
_cell.length_a   1.000
_cell.length_b   1.000
_cell.length_c   1.000
_cell.angle_alpha   90.00
_cell.angle_beta   90.00
_cell.angle_gamma   90.00
#
_symmetry.space_group_name_H-M   'P 1'
#
loop_
_entity.id
_entity.type
_entity.pdbx_description
1 polymer ?
#
loop_
_entity_poly.entity_id
_entity_poly.type
_entity_poly.pdbx_seq_one_letter_code
_entity_poly.pdbx_strand_id
1 'polypeptide(L)'
;MKDGLKQLAESVIQTKKELERRRKQTARAAIMSRNMSHNLGSHALARIHAGTLAGPASGRAGGAHDGERLLQYMQERMDFLARVATEWPTWQEPELFFADLLRGFLKQGLLLDNLVADEGFEASKVTFRVKGPADAAFVETTWRAAAKNSNGAAATSTEEDEFSEFSLGDGYQDCLVAIPGGRVGRQAFYGFLENAIRNAAKHNSGNNLEVTLQVEEDKNNKRFYTVTYQDNLSPGRVATEIQKHLERDLIDEKGELVAEGWGIQEMKVYAQYLAHPHSEWQAPECPRVLPGPLGAKAQDPLVNGGGARGQLLTYIFGLQRPCLALVPETLVNDKEAAELARYGIETFQVNGSLQDLRQLVQQRSPGLIYLEAPSGNNQRQELLEELKANRLWLPARILLRPPQNNADQLFNELKTVGLAHRVRVDYESQSPADVLRQSNTNSCKPEPRLIIELYRRWLVAFAKERGYQRPFNLVIYFDRDDDTFPRRWAELKAHAEECGIGTENFIRVYPVHKKQTNGRVPNPASLSAWKVAREFARPPGSSTLEWGELCARAGEGSGQPGTWLLFDNHGKGMPSGLDESNRCFYQHIGSLKDFQNNREAFDRLANVPTGFTGVLFLLQLIESCLLKVLVLDERVASVFLTVANDEIDFKGGKLLWYSMHWKAGLRLAPVFQLGEMRLCHLKSSTTPTKFRGKDELPSLEFAVGENGNVEVRSCTVIGKDGWCSSLELANGPPCDVVVIHRGLMESLAAVVGGNEQFFSNFLDALHRVAARVIVTSGRGAQVKGPYGQYPFVEYSTLEATIVRELSKPSLGSVLMAVSGR
;
A
#
# COMPACT_ATOMS: atom_id res chain seq x y z
N MET A 1 53.40 -12.21 -1.62
CA MET A 1 53.50 -10.85 -2.20
C MET A 1 52.47 -10.63 -3.33
N LYS A 2 52.38 -11.50 -4.35
CA LYS A 2 51.37 -11.38 -5.43
C LYS A 2 49.92 -11.41 -4.91
N ASP A 3 49.57 -12.33 -4.01
CA ASP A 3 48.21 -12.40 -3.46
C ASP A 3 47.84 -11.20 -2.58
N GLY A 4 48.81 -10.67 -1.83
CA GLY A 4 48.61 -9.44 -1.04
C GLY A 4 48.41 -8.20 -1.89
N LEU A 5 49.11 -8.07 -3.03
CA LEU A 5 48.89 -6.99 -4.00
C LEU A 5 47.53 -7.12 -4.69
N LYS A 6 47.07 -8.34 -4.98
CA LYS A 6 45.75 -8.59 -5.56
C LYS A 6 44.63 -8.20 -4.59
N GLN A 7 44.70 -8.65 -3.33
CA GLN A 7 43.73 -8.29 -2.29
C GLN A 7 43.68 -6.77 -2.05
N LEU A 8 44.84 -6.11 -2.03
CA LEU A 8 44.91 -4.65 -1.91
C LEU A 8 44.27 -3.93 -3.10
N ALA A 9 44.53 -4.39 -4.33
CA ALA A 9 43.93 -3.82 -5.53
C ALA A 9 42.40 -3.99 -5.55
N GLU A 10 41.90 -5.18 -5.19
CA GLU A 10 40.45 -5.44 -5.06
C GLU A 10 39.81 -4.55 -3.98
N SER A 11 40.48 -4.39 -2.83
CA SER A 11 40.03 -3.49 -1.75
C SER A 11 39.95 -2.04 -2.22
N VAL A 12 40.98 -1.53 -2.90
CA VAL A 12 41.00 -0.16 -3.45
C VAL A 12 39.91 0.06 -4.48
N ILE A 13 39.68 -0.90 -5.38
CA ILE A 13 38.59 -0.86 -6.37
C ILE A 13 37.24 -0.78 -5.67
N GLN A 14 37.04 -1.60 -4.63
CA GLN A 14 35.79 -1.64 -3.88
C GLN A 14 35.55 -0.33 -3.11
N THR A 15 36.59 0.22 -2.47
CA THR A 15 36.53 1.52 -1.80
C THR A 15 36.22 2.64 -2.77
N LYS A 16 36.81 2.65 -3.97
CA LYS A 16 36.52 3.66 -5.01
C LYS A 16 35.06 3.58 -5.46
N LYS A 17 34.53 2.38 -5.72
CA LYS A 17 33.12 2.17 -6.08
C LYS A 17 32.17 2.64 -4.98
N GLU A 18 32.48 2.33 -3.72
CA GLU A 18 31.67 2.76 -2.58
C GLU A 18 31.72 4.28 -2.38
N LEU A 19 32.88 4.91 -2.58
CA LEU A 19 33.02 6.37 -2.52
C LEU A 19 32.22 7.06 -3.62
N GLU A 20 32.28 6.55 -4.85
CA GLU A 20 31.50 7.07 -5.97
C GLU A 20 30.00 6.93 -5.73
N ARG A 21 29.56 5.77 -5.22
CA ARG A 21 28.17 5.53 -4.81
C ARG A 21 27.71 6.55 -3.77
N ARG A 22 28.52 6.79 -2.73
CA ARG A 22 28.22 7.78 -1.68
C ARG A 22 28.16 9.20 -2.24
N ARG A 23 29.10 9.58 -3.12
CA ARG A 23 29.08 10.89 -3.78
C ARG A 23 27.80 11.10 -4.58
N LYS A 24 27.39 10.11 -5.38
CA LYS A 24 26.13 10.14 -6.13
C LYS A 24 24.90 10.21 -5.22
N GLN A 25 24.90 9.50 -4.08
CA GLN A 25 23.83 9.59 -3.08
C GLN A 25 23.74 10.98 -2.44
N THR A 26 24.87 11.53 -1.99
CA THR A 26 24.94 12.90 -1.45
C THR A 26 24.51 13.94 -2.48
N ALA A 27 24.91 13.76 -3.74
CA ALA A 27 24.53 14.65 -4.83
C ALA A 27 23.03 14.67 -5.07
N ARG A 28 22.40 13.48 -5.15
CA ARG A 28 20.93 13.34 -5.24
C ARG A 28 20.23 14.05 -4.09
N ALA A 29 20.65 13.75 -2.86
CA ALA A 29 20.08 14.35 -1.66
C ALA A 29 20.16 15.89 -1.69
N ALA A 30 21.32 16.44 -2.04
CA ALA A 30 21.53 17.88 -2.11
C ALA A 30 20.66 18.58 -3.17
N ILE A 31 20.58 18.01 -4.38
CA ILE A 31 19.73 18.55 -5.46
C ILE A 31 18.26 18.55 -5.03
N MET A 32 17.79 17.41 -4.51
CA MET A 32 16.39 17.26 -4.16
C MET A 32 16.00 18.07 -2.91
N SER A 33 16.88 18.17 -1.90
CA SER A 33 16.62 19.01 -0.72
C SER A 33 16.54 20.50 -1.08
N ARG A 34 17.40 21.00 -1.98
CA ARG A 34 17.28 22.39 -2.45
C ARG A 34 15.99 22.60 -3.23
N ASN A 35 15.67 21.69 -4.15
CA ASN A 35 14.46 21.84 -4.97
C ASN A 35 13.19 21.72 -4.12
N MET A 36 13.15 20.85 -3.12
CA MET A 36 12.06 20.85 -2.13
C MET A 36 11.94 22.22 -1.46
N SER A 37 13.05 22.78 -0.94
CA SER A 37 13.02 24.11 -0.32
C SER A 37 12.59 25.22 -1.28
N HIS A 38 12.95 25.11 -2.57
CA HIS A 38 12.62 26.10 -3.58
C HIS A 38 11.16 25.98 -4.02
N ASN A 39 10.75 24.79 -4.46
CA ASN A 39 9.42 24.56 -5.02
C ASN A 39 8.33 24.62 -3.96
N LEU A 40 8.49 23.83 -2.90
CA LEU A 40 7.50 23.77 -1.85
C LEU A 40 7.64 24.99 -0.93
N GLY A 41 8.87 25.35 -0.53
CA GLY A 41 9.09 26.46 0.39
C GLY A 41 8.77 27.83 -0.21
N SER A 42 9.29 28.13 -1.40
CA SER A 42 9.20 29.49 -1.96
C SER A 42 7.95 29.72 -2.81
N HIS A 43 7.43 28.71 -3.52
CA HIS A 43 6.24 28.88 -4.36
C HIS A 43 4.94 28.46 -3.65
N ALA A 44 4.91 27.30 -2.99
CA ALA A 44 3.69 26.83 -2.33
C ALA A 44 3.49 27.45 -0.94
N LEU A 45 4.44 27.23 -0.02
CA LEU A 45 4.28 27.59 1.40
C LEU A 45 4.35 29.09 1.68
N ALA A 46 5.13 29.85 0.90
CA ALA A 46 5.24 31.31 1.07
C ALA A 46 3.90 32.05 0.95
N ARG A 47 2.92 31.44 0.26
CA ARG A 47 1.58 31.99 0.01
C ARG A 47 0.50 31.42 0.95
N ILE A 48 0.84 30.40 1.73
CA ILE A 48 -0.09 29.76 2.64
C ILE A 48 0.00 30.46 3.99
N HIS A 49 -1.02 31.24 4.32
CA HIS A 49 -1.10 31.92 5.60
C HIS A 49 -1.64 30.98 6.70
N ALA A 50 -1.28 31.25 7.95
CA ALA A 50 -1.76 30.47 9.09
C ALA A 50 -3.31 30.40 9.15
N GLY A 51 -4.01 31.47 8.74
CA GLY A 51 -5.47 31.47 8.65
C GLY A 51 -6.05 30.52 7.59
N THR A 52 -5.28 30.22 6.53
CA THR A 52 -5.64 29.26 5.48
C THR A 52 -5.47 27.82 5.96
N LEU A 53 -4.46 27.55 6.79
CA LEU A 53 -4.23 26.24 7.43
C LEU A 53 -5.23 25.98 8.58
N ALA A 54 -5.69 27.04 9.25
CA ALA A 54 -6.52 26.92 10.45
C ALA A 54 -8.02 26.67 10.19
N GLY A 55 -8.50 26.67 8.94
CA GLY A 55 -9.86 26.23 8.57
C GLY A 55 -10.94 27.32 8.51
N PRO A 56 -11.48 27.91 9.60
CA PRO A 56 -12.67 28.78 9.47
C PRO A 56 -12.42 30.25 9.13
N ALA A 57 -11.25 30.82 9.46
CA ALA A 57 -11.03 32.28 9.40
C ALA A 57 -10.96 32.85 7.96
N SER A 58 -10.70 32.00 6.96
CA SER A 58 -10.65 32.41 5.55
C SER A 58 -12.01 32.37 4.83
N GLY A 59 -13.11 32.10 5.54
CA GLY A 59 -14.43 31.89 4.91
C GLY A 59 -14.50 30.66 4.00
N ARG A 60 -13.46 29.82 4.00
CA ARG A 60 -13.37 28.56 3.25
C ARG A 60 -13.66 27.42 4.20
N ALA A 61 -14.90 26.99 4.17
CA ALA A 61 -15.32 25.76 4.79
C ALA A 61 -14.42 24.62 4.18
N GLY A 62 -13.64 23.90 5.01
CA GLY A 62 -12.74 22.81 4.57
C GLY A 62 -11.22 23.03 4.64
N GLY A 63 -10.74 24.24 5.00
CA GLY A 63 -9.29 24.57 4.99
C GLY A 63 -8.40 23.70 5.91
N ALA A 64 -8.96 23.14 6.99
CA ALA A 64 -8.22 22.28 7.91
C ALA A 64 -7.78 20.95 7.27
N HIS A 65 -8.66 20.32 6.47
CA HIS A 65 -8.35 19.03 5.84
C HIS A 65 -7.31 19.15 4.73
N ASP A 66 -7.37 20.22 3.95
CA ASP A 66 -6.36 20.48 2.94
C ASP A 66 -5.00 20.86 3.57
N GLY A 67 -5.02 21.51 4.74
CA GLY A 67 -3.83 21.73 5.56
C GLY A 67 -3.20 20.42 6.05
N GLU A 68 -4.00 19.50 6.59
CA GLU A 68 -3.56 18.16 7.01
C GLU A 68 -2.97 17.35 5.83
N ARG A 69 -3.63 17.36 4.67
CA ARG A 69 -3.14 16.70 3.45
C ARG A 69 -1.80 17.26 3.02
N LEU A 70 -1.66 18.59 3.02
CA LEU A 70 -0.38 19.23 2.68
C LEU A 70 0.71 18.83 3.68
N LEU A 71 0.44 18.88 4.99
CA LEU A 71 1.41 18.46 6.02
C LEU A 71 1.81 17.00 5.85
N GLN A 72 0.86 16.12 5.52
CA GLN A 72 1.14 14.73 5.19
C GLN A 72 2.04 14.60 3.96
N TYR A 73 1.69 15.31 2.87
CA TYR A 73 2.49 15.33 1.66
C TYR A 73 3.93 15.77 1.96
N MET A 74 4.11 16.81 2.78
CA MET A 74 5.43 17.27 3.21
C MET A 74 6.19 16.23 4.01
N GLN A 75 5.53 15.55 4.94
CA GLN A 75 6.13 14.49 5.74
C GLN A 75 6.60 13.33 4.85
N GLU A 76 5.73 12.84 3.96
CA GLU A 76 6.06 11.80 2.99
C GLU A 76 7.19 12.23 2.05
N ARG A 77 7.21 13.50 1.65
CA ARG A 77 8.29 14.08 0.83
C ARG A 77 9.64 14.06 1.57
N MET A 78 9.65 14.40 2.85
CA MET A 78 10.87 14.34 3.68
C MET A 78 11.35 12.90 3.89
N ASP A 79 10.43 11.96 4.13
CA ASP A 79 10.75 10.53 4.21
C ASP A 79 11.32 10.01 2.89
N PHE A 80 10.75 10.46 1.76
CA PHE A 80 11.25 10.13 0.43
C PHE A 80 12.69 10.65 0.22
N LEU A 81 12.98 11.89 0.62
CA LEU A 81 14.34 12.44 0.58
C LEU A 81 15.30 11.64 1.46
N ALA A 82 14.90 11.32 2.69
CA ALA A 82 15.70 10.52 3.61
C ALA A 82 16.02 9.15 3.00
N ARG A 83 15.04 8.53 2.33
CA ARG A 83 15.21 7.28 1.59
C ARG A 83 16.18 7.44 0.43
N VAL A 84 15.93 8.34 -0.52
CA VAL A 84 16.82 8.51 -1.70
C VAL A 84 18.27 8.86 -1.29
N ALA A 85 18.45 9.58 -0.18
CA ALA A 85 19.75 9.91 0.38
C ALA A 85 20.50 8.72 1.00
N THR A 86 19.79 7.70 1.47
CA THR A 86 20.35 6.56 2.19
C THR A 86 20.39 5.30 1.33
N GLU A 87 19.25 4.90 0.78
CA GLU A 87 19.05 3.63 0.11
C GLU A 87 17.77 3.61 -0.74
N TRP A 88 17.78 2.78 -1.78
CA TRP A 88 16.56 2.52 -2.54
C TRP A 88 15.86 1.29 -1.94
N PRO A 89 14.52 1.31 -1.85
CA PRO A 89 13.78 0.19 -1.32
C PRO A 89 13.90 -1.01 -2.27
N THR A 90 14.11 -2.19 -1.69
CA THR A 90 14.13 -3.47 -2.42
C THR A 90 12.74 -4.05 -2.61
N TRP A 91 11.71 -3.36 -2.11
CA TRP A 91 10.33 -3.77 -2.19
C TRP A 91 9.50 -2.72 -2.93
N GLN A 92 8.39 -3.17 -3.51
CA GLN A 92 7.50 -2.36 -4.33
C GLN A 92 6.05 -2.61 -3.90
N GLU A 93 5.22 -1.56 -3.94
CA GLU A 93 3.77 -1.69 -3.75
C GLU A 93 3.07 -1.64 -5.11
N PRO A 94 2.17 -2.59 -5.43
CA PRO A 94 1.29 -2.46 -6.58
C PRO A 94 0.26 -1.36 -6.30
N GLU A 95 0.19 -0.37 -7.18
CA GLU A 95 -0.75 0.75 -7.08
C GLU A 95 -1.48 0.96 -8.39
N LEU A 96 -2.72 1.41 -8.31
CA LEU A 96 -3.48 1.83 -9.48
C LEU A 96 -2.95 3.18 -9.98
N PHE A 97 -2.52 3.23 -11.23
CA PHE A 97 -1.91 4.42 -11.81
C PHE A 97 -2.81 5.65 -11.69
N PHE A 98 -4.10 5.52 -12.00
CA PHE A 98 -5.01 6.64 -11.85
C PHE A 98 -5.55 6.74 -10.42
N ALA A 99 -6.18 5.67 -9.91
CA ALA A 99 -6.99 5.73 -8.69
C ALA A 99 -6.16 5.94 -7.41
N ASP A 100 -4.93 5.42 -7.36
CA ASP A 100 -4.06 5.53 -6.19
C ASP A 100 -2.97 6.59 -6.38
N LEU A 101 -2.27 6.56 -7.53
CA LEU A 101 -1.11 7.41 -7.78
C LEU A 101 -1.53 8.81 -8.25
N LEU A 102 -2.11 8.95 -9.45
CA LEU A 102 -2.45 10.28 -9.98
C LEU A 102 -3.49 11.00 -9.13
N ARG A 103 -4.55 10.31 -8.69
CA ARG A 103 -5.56 10.89 -7.81
C ARG A 103 -4.96 11.33 -6.47
N GLY A 104 -3.96 10.63 -5.96
CA GLY A 104 -3.23 11.02 -4.74
C GLY A 104 -2.52 12.37 -4.88
N PHE A 105 -1.94 12.65 -6.06
CA PHE A 105 -1.39 13.97 -6.40
C PHE A 105 -2.48 15.02 -6.55
N LEU A 106 -3.55 14.69 -7.29
CA LEU A 106 -4.65 15.62 -7.52
C LEU A 106 -5.37 15.99 -6.23
N LYS A 107 -5.36 15.17 -5.17
CA LYS A 107 -5.92 15.54 -3.86
C LYS A 107 -5.15 16.65 -3.13
N GLN A 108 -3.98 17.08 -3.61
CA GLN A 108 -3.13 18.07 -2.93
C GLN A 108 -3.61 19.50 -3.19
N GLY A 109 -4.75 19.84 -2.60
CA GLY A 109 -5.47 21.12 -2.74
C GLY A 109 -4.59 22.35 -2.70
N LEU A 110 -4.02 22.62 -1.53
CA LEU A 110 -3.20 23.79 -1.27
C LEU A 110 -1.88 23.79 -2.06
N LEU A 111 -1.32 22.61 -2.36
CA LEU A 111 -0.11 22.51 -3.18
C LEU A 111 -0.40 23.00 -4.60
N LEU A 112 -1.41 22.42 -5.25
CA LEU A 112 -1.75 22.72 -6.64
C LEU A 112 -2.25 24.16 -6.81
N ASP A 113 -2.96 24.69 -5.81
CA ASP A 113 -3.41 26.08 -5.77
C ASP A 113 -2.27 27.10 -5.86
N ASN A 114 -1.11 26.76 -5.31
CA ASN A 114 0.01 27.70 -5.15
C ASN A 114 1.22 27.34 -6.02
N LEU A 115 1.30 26.13 -6.58
CA LEU A 115 2.47 25.63 -7.31
C LEU A 115 2.92 26.54 -8.47
N VAL A 116 1.97 27.11 -9.21
CA VAL A 116 2.22 27.97 -10.39
C VAL A 116 1.60 29.36 -10.25
N ALA A 117 1.14 29.71 -9.04
CA ALA A 117 0.41 30.96 -8.81
C ALA A 117 1.30 32.22 -8.94
N ASP A 118 2.62 32.08 -8.79
CA ASP A 118 3.58 33.17 -9.00
C ASP A 118 3.74 33.53 -10.47
N GLU A 119 3.46 32.58 -11.36
CA GLU A 119 3.54 32.75 -12.81
C GLU A 119 2.21 33.23 -13.41
N GLY A 120 1.25 33.63 -12.56
CA GLY A 120 -0.06 34.15 -12.98
C GLY A 120 -1.09 33.10 -13.39
N PHE A 121 -0.79 31.81 -13.21
CA PHE A 121 -1.75 30.73 -13.46
C PHE A 121 -2.69 30.57 -12.28
N GLU A 122 -4.00 30.67 -12.55
CA GLU A 122 -5.02 30.23 -11.62
C GLU A 122 -5.12 28.70 -11.66
N ALA A 123 -5.14 28.05 -10.50
CA ALA A 123 -5.15 26.60 -10.44
C ALA A 123 -6.38 25.99 -11.14
N SER A 124 -7.54 26.65 -11.08
CA SER A 124 -8.76 26.25 -11.80
C SER A 124 -8.62 26.21 -13.33
N LYS A 125 -7.51 26.69 -13.88
CA LYS A 125 -7.17 26.67 -15.31
C LYS A 125 -6.11 25.61 -15.65
N VAL A 126 -5.87 24.66 -14.74
CA VAL A 126 -5.02 23.49 -14.97
C VAL A 126 -5.89 22.28 -15.28
N THR A 127 -5.76 21.75 -16.49
CA THR A 127 -6.51 20.59 -16.96
C THR A 127 -5.58 19.40 -17.17
N PHE A 128 -5.99 18.23 -16.71
CA PHE A 128 -5.29 16.96 -16.89
C PHE A 128 -6.04 16.08 -17.89
N ARG A 129 -5.34 15.62 -18.93
CA ARG A 129 -5.83 14.59 -19.87
C ARG A 129 -5.01 13.33 -19.68
N VAL A 130 -5.68 12.23 -19.38
CA VAL A 130 -5.03 10.97 -19.00
C VAL A 130 -5.50 9.84 -19.91
N LYS A 131 -4.56 9.10 -20.48
CA LYS A 131 -4.85 7.88 -21.24
C LYS A 131 -4.11 6.70 -20.61
N GLY A 132 -4.85 5.63 -20.33
CA GLY A 132 -4.31 4.36 -19.84
C GLY A 132 -3.74 3.49 -20.96
N PRO A 133 -3.13 2.33 -20.64
CA PRO A 133 -2.41 1.47 -21.57
C PRO A 133 -3.27 0.70 -22.58
N ALA A 134 -4.60 0.75 -22.47
CA ALA A 134 -5.52 0.20 -23.47
C ALA A 134 -5.79 1.23 -24.59
N ASP A 135 -6.46 0.82 -25.67
CA ASP A 135 -7.05 1.73 -26.68
C ASP A 135 -8.22 2.58 -26.12
N ALA A 136 -8.16 2.89 -24.83
CA ALA A 136 -9.10 3.74 -24.13
C ALA A 136 -9.03 5.17 -24.67
N ALA A 137 -10.20 5.81 -24.69
CA ALA A 137 -10.27 7.25 -24.91
C ALA A 137 -9.52 8.00 -23.78
N PHE A 138 -9.05 9.21 -24.08
CA PHE A 138 -8.55 10.10 -23.04
C PHE A 138 -9.66 10.42 -22.05
N VAL A 139 -9.36 10.27 -20.76
CA VAL A 139 -10.16 10.80 -19.67
C VAL A 139 -9.66 12.21 -19.39
N GLU A 140 -10.53 13.19 -19.57
CA GLU A 140 -10.25 14.58 -19.23
C GLU A 140 -10.77 14.88 -17.84
N THR A 141 -9.96 15.56 -17.05
CA THR A 141 -10.35 16.05 -15.74
C THR A 141 -9.70 17.40 -15.47
N THR A 142 -10.45 18.32 -14.87
CA THR A 142 -9.95 19.66 -14.54
C THR A 142 -9.70 19.75 -13.04
N TRP A 143 -8.59 20.38 -12.64
CA TRP A 143 -8.36 20.67 -11.24
C TRP A 143 -9.46 21.60 -10.71
N ARG A 144 -10.19 21.15 -9.67
CA ARG A 144 -11.41 21.79 -9.15
C ARG A 144 -12.42 22.11 -10.25
N ALA A 145 -12.98 21.06 -10.86
CA ALA A 145 -14.11 21.23 -11.78
C ALA A 145 -15.19 22.10 -11.12
N ALA A 146 -15.64 23.15 -11.81
CA ALA A 146 -16.70 24.01 -11.29
C ALA A 146 -17.98 23.18 -11.16
N ALA A 147 -18.41 22.89 -9.93
CA ALA A 147 -19.67 22.22 -9.67
C ALA A 147 -20.82 23.05 -10.25
N LYS A 148 -21.40 22.58 -11.35
CA LYS A 148 -22.62 23.13 -11.93
C LYS A 148 -23.78 22.36 -11.33
N ASN A 149 -24.70 23.04 -10.65
CA ASN A 149 -25.95 22.39 -10.27
C ASN A 149 -26.77 22.07 -11.53
N SER A 150 -27.77 21.19 -11.39
CA SER A 150 -28.63 20.71 -12.48
C SER A 150 -29.36 21.81 -13.28
N ASN A 151 -29.35 23.05 -12.78
CA ASN A 151 -29.95 24.22 -13.44
C ASN A 151 -28.92 25.15 -14.11
N GLY A 152 -27.64 24.74 -14.22
CA GLY A 152 -26.61 25.53 -14.88
C GLY A 152 -26.11 26.75 -14.11
N ALA A 153 -26.54 26.93 -12.86
CA ALA A 153 -25.98 27.93 -11.95
C ALA A 153 -24.73 27.37 -11.23
N ALA A 154 -23.84 28.25 -10.78
CA ALA A 154 -22.78 27.84 -9.86
C ALA A 154 -23.47 27.25 -8.61
N ALA A 155 -23.17 25.99 -8.29
CA ALA A 155 -23.66 25.42 -7.06
C ALA A 155 -23.09 26.23 -5.88
N THR A 156 -23.93 26.60 -4.92
CA THR A 156 -23.46 26.81 -3.54
C THR A 156 -23.10 25.42 -3.00
N SER A 157 -21.97 24.88 -3.46
CA SER A 157 -21.49 23.56 -3.12
C SER A 157 -21.19 23.53 -1.62
N THR A 158 -21.83 22.61 -0.92
CA THR A 158 -21.25 22.12 0.34
C THR A 158 -20.01 21.31 -0.01
N GLU A 159 -18.97 21.44 0.80
CA GLU A 159 -17.59 20.92 0.66
C GLU A 159 -17.45 19.44 0.24
N GLU A 160 -18.52 18.64 0.37
CA GLU A 160 -18.53 17.22 0.06
C GLU A 160 -18.47 16.91 -1.46
N ASP A 161 -18.80 17.89 -2.32
CA ASP A 161 -18.94 17.69 -3.77
C ASP A 161 -17.69 18.02 -4.62
N GLU A 162 -16.77 18.89 -4.18
CA GLU A 162 -15.69 19.39 -5.07
C GLU A 162 -14.59 18.37 -5.40
N PHE A 163 -14.49 17.28 -4.64
CA PHE A 163 -13.54 16.17 -4.90
C PHE A 163 -14.22 14.83 -5.16
N SER A 164 -15.55 14.76 -5.05
CA SER A 164 -16.32 13.51 -5.18
C SER A 164 -16.53 13.11 -6.64
N GLU A 165 -16.43 14.04 -7.60
CA GLU A 165 -16.70 13.81 -9.03
C GLU A 165 -15.48 13.43 -9.89
N PHE A 166 -14.37 12.98 -9.30
CA PHE A 166 -13.33 12.30 -10.10
C PHE A 166 -13.81 10.88 -10.46
N SER A 167 -14.81 10.81 -11.34
CA SER A 167 -15.25 9.57 -11.97
C SER A 167 -14.33 9.31 -13.16
N LEU A 168 -13.68 8.14 -13.14
CA LEU A 168 -13.18 7.55 -14.37
C LEU A 168 -14.39 7.41 -15.30
N GLY A 169 -14.35 8.08 -16.46
CA GLY A 169 -15.40 7.96 -17.45
C GLY A 169 -15.65 6.48 -17.80
N ASP A 170 -16.88 6.16 -18.19
CA ASP A 170 -17.27 4.82 -18.59
C ASP A 170 -16.26 4.26 -19.62
N GLY A 171 -15.55 3.20 -19.26
CA GLY A 171 -14.60 2.50 -20.15
C GLY A 171 -13.10 2.73 -19.89
N TYR A 172 -12.70 3.61 -18.95
CA TYR A 172 -11.29 3.66 -18.55
C TYR A 172 -10.91 2.43 -17.71
N GLN A 173 -9.94 1.65 -18.20
CA GLN A 173 -9.32 0.57 -17.44
C GLN A 173 -8.04 1.09 -16.80
N ASP A 174 -8.03 1.13 -15.47
CA ASP A 174 -6.84 1.46 -14.72
C ASP A 174 -5.81 0.32 -14.82
N CYS A 175 -4.54 0.63 -14.54
CA CYS A 175 -3.45 -0.33 -14.61
C CYS A 175 -2.63 -0.32 -13.32
N LEU A 176 -2.11 -1.49 -12.96
CA LEU A 176 -1.23 -1.62 -11.81
C LEU A 176 0.20 -1.25 -12.19
N VAL A 177 0.79 -0.35 -11.42
CA VAL A 177 2.19 0.05 -11.49
C VAL A 177 2.88 -0.29 -10.17
N ALA A 178 4.17 -0.64 -10.24
CA ALA A 178 4.99 -0.88 -9.07
C ALA A 178 5.63 0.42 -8.61
N ILE A 179 5.34 0.83 -7.37
CA ILE A 179 5.96 2.01 -6.75
C ILE A 179 6.99 1.53 -5.72
N PRO A 180 8.29 1.77 -5.94
CA PRO A 180 9.32 1.37 -4.98
C PRO A 180 9.15 2.08 -3.64
N GLY A 181 9.02 1.32 -2.56
CA GLY A 181 8.74 1.87 -1.24
C GLY A 181 7.30 2.38 -1.04
N GLY A 182 6.38 1.99 -1.93
CA GLY A 182 4.95 2.24 -1.84
C GLY A 182 4.60 3.72 -1.70
N ARG A 183 3.75 4.04 -0.71
CA ARG A 183 3.28 5.41 -0.43
C ARG A 183 4.37 6.48 -0.45
N VAL A 184 5.49 6.27 0.22
CA VAL A 184 6.60 7.24 0.24
C VAL A 184 7.23 7.36 -1.14
N GLY A 185 7.33 6.26 -1.88
CA GLY A 185 7.83 6.23 -3.26
C GLY A 185 7.00 7.03 -4.26
N ARG A 186 5.69 7.20 -4.04
CA ARG A 186 4.80 8.02 -4.91
C ARG A 186 5.30 9.44 -5.06
N GLN A 187 6.01 9.95 -4.05
CA GLN A 187 6.62 11.28 -4.06
C GLN A 187 7.60 11.44 -5.22
N ALA A 188 8.16 10.36 -5.78
CA ALA A 188 8.93 10.44 -7.00
C ALA A 188 8.09 10.92 -8.19
N PHE A 189 6.93 10.31 -8.40
CA PHE A 189 5.98 10.71 -9.44
C PHE A 189 5.42 12.12 -9.19
N TYR A 190 5.08 12.43 -7.95
CA TYR A 190 4.56 13.75 -7.59
C TYR A 190 5.61 14.85 -7.82
N GLY A 191 6.85 14.61 -7.41
CA GLY A 191 7.96 15.53 -7.64
C GLY A 191 8.32 15.71 -9.12
N PHE A 192 8.11 14.67 -9.94
CA PHE A 192 8.23 14.79 -11.39
C PHE A 192 7.15 15.73 -11.95
N LEU A 193 5.87 15.51 -11.60
CA LEU A 193 4.76 16.36 -12.07
C LEU A 193 4.90 17.80 -11.59
N GLU A 194 5.26 18.01 -10.33
CA GLU A 194 5.51 19.31 -9.72
C GLU A 194 6.54 20.11 -10.54
N ASN A 195 7.68 19.48 -10.85
CA ASN A 195 8.73 20.13 -11.64
C ASN A 195 8.30 20.39 -13.08
N ALA A 196 7.65 19.42 -13.74
CA ALA A 196 7.21 19.57 -15.12
C ALA A 196 6.19 20.71 -15.28
N ILE A 197 5.17 20.74 -14.41
CA ILE A 197 4.13 21.77 -14.35
C ILE A 197 4.74 23.15 -14.08
N ARG A 198 5.63 23.26 -13.09
CA ARG A 198 6.30 24.54 -12.78
C ARG A 198 7.17 25.00 -13.95
N ASN A 199 7.94 24.11 -14.56
CA ASN A 199 8.80 24.48 -15.70
C ASN A 199 7.96 24.95 -16.90
N ALA A 200 6.82 24.31 -17.16
CA ALA A 200 5.88 24.74 -18.19
C ALA A 200 5.36 26.16 -17.93
N ALA A 201 4.89 26.45 -16.72
CA ALA A 201 4.36 27.75 -16.35
C ALA A 201 5.41 28.87 -16.31
N LYS A 202 6.61 28.58 -15.79
CA LYS A 202 7.67 29.59 -15.59
C LYS A 202 8.33 30.04 -16.89
N HIS A 203 8.48 29.14 -17.85
CA HIS A 203 9.25 29.42 -19.07
C HIS A 203 8.37 29.80 -20.27
N ASN A 204 7.05 29.74 -20.12
CA ASN A 204 6.11 29.98 -21.21
C ASN A 204 4.95 30.85 -20.73
N SER A 205 4.47 31.73 -21.61
CA SER A 205 3.28 32.54 -21.35
C SER A 205 2.02 31.79 -21.77
N GLY A 206 0.99 31.77 -20.92
CA GLY A 206 -0.30 31.17 -21.25
C GLY A 206 -1.36 31.54 -20.22
N ASN A 207 -2.63 31.35 -20.59
CA ASN A 207 -3.75 31.59 -19.67
C ASN A 207 -4.29 30.29 -19.05
N ASN A 208 -4.09 29.16 -19.73
CA ASN A 208 -4.52 27.83 -19.31
C ASN A 208 -3.37 26.83 -19.52
N LEU A 209 -3.18 25.92 -18.56
CA LEU A 209 -2.18 24.86 -18.63
C LEU A 209 -2.90 23.52 -18.81
N GLU A 210 -2.68 22.86 -19.94
CA GLU A 210 -3.16 21.51 -20.20
C GLU A 210 -1.99 20.52 -20.07
N VAL A 211 -2.10 19.60 -19.11
CA VAL A 211 -1.16 18.51 -18.88
C VAL A 211 -1.73 17.23 -19.49
N THR A 212 -0.98 16.58 -20.37
CA THR A 212 -1.35 15.30 -20.98
C THR A 212 -0.42 14.20 -20.50
N LEU A 213 -1.00 13.14 -19.94
CA LEU A 213 -0.33 11.91 -19.53
C LEU A 213 -0.86 10.75 -20.37
N GLN A 214 0.05 10.02 -21.00
CA GLN A 214 -0.28 8.79 -21.72
C GLN A 214 0.61 7.65 -21.22
N VAL A 215 -0.03 6.58 -20.74
CA VAL A 215 0.62 5.36 -20.31
C VAL A 215 0.42 4.33 -21.41
N GLU A 216 1.50 3.70 -21.87
CA GLU A 216 1.44 2.65 -22.88
C GLU A 216 2.30 1.47 -22.45
N GLU A 217 1.99 0.28 -22.97
CA GLU A 217 2.89 -0.84 -22.79
C GLU A 217 4.23 -0.58 -23.48
N ASP A 218 5.32 -0.85 -22.78
CA ASP A 218 6.64 -0.73 -23.40
C ASP A 218 6.79 -1.80 -24.49
N LYS A 219 7.32 -1.35 -25.65
CA LYS A 219 7.45 -2.20 -26.83
C LYS A 219 8.59 -3.20 -26.70
N ASN A 220 9.63 -2.84 -25.94
CA ASN A 220 10.88 -3.59 -25.85
C ASN A 220 10.96 -4.41 -24.56
N ASN A 221 10.37 -3.93 -23.46
CA ASN A 221 10.40 -4.60 -22.17
C ASN A 221 9.00 -4.66 -21.54
N LYS A 222 8.34 -5.81 -21.67
CA LYS A 222 6.97 -6.03 -21.17
C LYS A 222 6.78 -5.84 -19.66
N ARG A 223 7.88 -5.78 -18.88
CA ARG A 223 7.87 -5.44 -17.45
C ARG A 223 7.60 -3.96 -17.16
N PHE A 224 7.58 -3.10 -18.18
CA PHE A 224 7.43 -1.67 -18.00
C PHE A 224 6.24 -1.12 -18.80
N TYR A 225 5.73 -0.01 -18.33
CA TYR A 225 4.98 0.94 -19.12
C TYR A 225 5.90 2.09 -19.52
N THR A 226 5.69 2.59 -20.73
CA THR A 226 6.20 3.89 -21.14
C THR A 226 5.18 4.96 -20.75
N VAL A 227 5.61 5.95 -19.97
CA VAL A 227 4.81 7.12 -19.64
C VAL A 227 5.30 8.31 -20.43
N THR A 228 4.37 8.95 -21.12
CA THR A 228 4.59 10.16 -21.90
C THR A 228 3.90 11.33 -21.20
N TYR A 229 4.67 12.37 -20.89
CA TYR A 229 4.16 13.65 -20.39
C TYR A 229 4.33 14.71 -21.49
N GLN A 230 3.26 15.47 -21.73
CA GLN A 230 3.28 16.71 -22.51
C GLN A 230 2.51 17.81 -21.78
N ASP A 231 2.90 19.06 -22.01
CA ASP A 231 2.10 20.23 -21.69
C ASP A 231 1.89 21.09 -22.94
N ASN A 232 0.80 21.85 -22.98
CA ASN A 232 0.45 22.68 -24.13
C ASN A 232 1.29 23.95 -24.31
N LEU A 233 2.19 24.28 -23.37
CA LEU A 233 2.94 25.53 -23.36
C LEU A 233 4.39 25.35 -23.83
N SER A 234 5.02 24.24 -23.48
CA SER A 234 6.45 23.98 -23.70
C SER A 234 6.74 23.62 -25.17
N PRO A 235 7.49 24.46 -25.91
CA PRO A 235 7.72 24.23 -27.33
C PRO A 235 8.76 23.12 -27.57
N GLY A 236 8.55 22.25 -28.56
CA GLY A 236 9.44 21.12 -28.85
C GLY A 236 10.88 21.51 -29.17
N ARG A 237 11.13 22.75 -29.62
CA ARG A 237 12.48 23.26 -29.94
C ARG A 237 13.48 23.20 -28.77
N VAL A 238 13.00 23.20 -27.51
CA VAL A 238 13.90 23.11 -26.34
C VAL A 238 14.31 21.66 -26.01
N ALA A 239 13.68 20.66 -26.62
CA ALA A 239 13.88 19.26 -26.26
C ALA A 239 15.35 18.80 -26.35
N THR A 240 16.08 19.24 -27.39
CA THR A 240 17.50 18.90 -27.55
C THR A 240 18.37 19.47 -26.42
N GLU A 241 18.05 20.67 -25.91
CA GLU A 241 18.78 21.27 -24.79
C GLU A 241 18.48 20.53 -23.49
N ILE A 242 17.20 20.24 -23.22
CA ILE A 242 16.77 19.45 -22.06
C ILE A 242 17.43 18.06 -22.07
N GLN A 243 17.45 17.40 -23.23
CA GLN A 243 18.09 16.10 -23.40
C GLN A 243 19.58 16.14 -23.06
N LYS A 244 20.31 17.20 -23.49
CA LYS A 244 21.71 17.40 -23.09
C LYS A 244 21.89 17.54 -21.58
N HIS A 245 20.96 18.20 -20.89
CA HIS A 245 21.00 18.26 -19.42
C HIS A 245 20.77 16.88 -18.81
N LEU A 246 19.79 16.12 -19.30
CA LEU A 246 19.49 14.77 -18.82
C LEU A 246 20.67 13.80 -19.00
N GLU A 247 21.53 14.01 -20.00
CA GLU A 247 22.71 13.18 -20.25
C GLU A 247 23.89 13.47 -19.30
N ARG A 248 23.93 14.65 -18.66
CA ARG A 248 24.99 14.98 -17.68
C ARG A 248 24.87 14.10 -16.43
N ASP A 249 26.02 13.71 -15.84
CA ASP A 249 26.03 13.11 -14.50
C ASP A 249 25.67 14.18 -13.45
N LEU A 250 25.25 13.75 -12.26
CA LEU A 250 24.88 14.65 -11.16
C LEU A 250 26.12 15.34 -10.55
N ILE A 251 27.28 14.73 -10.72
CA ILE A 251 28.58 15.22 -10.29
C ILE A 251 29.49 15.42 -11.49
N ASP A 252 30.34 16.44 -11.44
CA ASP A 252 31.36 16.68 -12.45
C ASP A 252 32.59 15.78 -12.25
N GLU A 253 33.61 15.96 -13.10
CA GLU A 253 34.87 15.20 -13.02
C GLU A 253 35.65 15.44 -11.71
N LYS A 254 35.41 16.56 -11.02
CA LYS A 254 35.99 16.89 -9.71
C LYS A 254 35.20 16.26 -8.56
N GLY A 255 34.02 15.71 -8.86
CA GLY A 255 33.09 15.17 -7.86
C GLY A 255 32.23 16.24 -7.19
N GLU A 256 32.19 17.45 -7.76
CA GLU A 256 31.34 18.55 -7.31
C GLU A 256 29.97 18.47 -7.99
N LEU A 257 28.94 19.05 -7.35
CA LEU A 257 27.59 19.11 -7.91
C LEU A 257 27.57 19.97 -9.18
N VAL A 258 26.99 19.46 -10.26
CA VAL A 258 26.74 20.26 -11.47
C VAL A 258 25.80 21.41 -11.12
N ALA A 259 26.22 22.66 -11.30
CA ALA A 259 25.51 23.86 -10.81
C ALA A 259 24.26 24.29 -11.62
N GLU A 260 23.97 23.63 -12.74
CA GLU A 260 22.92 24.02 -13.69
C GLU A 260 21.81 22.97 -13.82
N GLY A 261 20.60 23.41 -14.16
CA GLY A 261 19.50 22.51 -14.55
C GLY A 261 19.00 21.61 -13.42
N TRP A 262 19.06 22.05 -12.16
CA TRP A 262 18.75 21.20 -11.01
C TRP A 262 17.33 20.64 -11.03
N GLY A 263 16.35 21.40 -11.54
CA GLY A 263 14.99 20.87 -11.74
C GLY A 263 14.94 19.69 -12.70
N ILE A 264 15.72 19.74 -13.79
CA ILE A 264 15.81 18.66 -14.78
C ILE A 264 16.57 17.47 -14.21
N GLN A 265 17.66 17.70 -13.48
CA GLN A 265 18.40 16.64 -12.79
C GLN A 265 17.55 15.93 -11.74
N GLU A 266 16.69 16.67 -11.03
CA GLU A 266 15.77 16.09 -10.07
C GLU A 266 14.72 15.21 -10.76
N MET A 267 14.13 15.67 -11.88
CA MET A 267 13.23 14.85 -12.70
C MET A 267 13.89 13.55 -13.17
N LYS A 268 15.18 13.60 -13.55
CA LYS A 268 15.97 12.40 -13.88
C LYS A 268 16.08 11.44 -12.70
N VAL A 269 16.31 11.94 -11.48
CA VAL A 269 16.37 11.11 -10.26
C VAL A 269 15.00 10.49 -9.94
N TYR A 270 13.91 11.22 -10.13
CA TYR A 270 12.55 10.69 -9.98
C TYR A 270 12.25 9.56 -10.95
N ALA A 271 12.54 9.76 -12.23
CA ALA A 271 12.36 8.72 -13.25
C ALA A 271 13.26 7.50 -13.00
N GLN A 272 14.51 7.71 -12.56
CA GLN A 272 15.41 6.67 -12.09
C GLN A 272 14.80 5.84 -10.96
N TYR A 273 14.17 6.50 -9.99
CA TYR A 273 13.55 5.84 -8.85
C TYR A 273 12.33 5.02 -9.28
N LEU A 274 11.45 5.60 -10.10
CA LEU A 274 10.23 4.94 -10.57
C LEU A 274 10.48 3.72 -11.47
N ALA A 275 11.61 3.71 -12.19
CA ALA A 275 12.02 2.58 -13.03
C ALA A 275 12.87 1.54 -12.28
N HIS A 276 13.01 1.60 -10.95
CA HIS A 276 13.88 0.71 -10.19
C HIS A 276 13.45 -0.77 -10.28
N PRO A 277 14.32 -1.73 -10.68
CA PRO A 277 15.75 -1.58 -11.00
C PRO A 277 16.00 -0.90 -12.35
N HIS A 278 16.48 0.35 -12.29
CA HIS A 278 16.59 1.24 -13.44
C HIS A 278 17.64 0.81 -14.48
N SER A 279 18.50 -0.15 -14.13
CA SER A 279 19.41 -0.79 -15.07
C SER A 279 18.69 -1.60 -16.14
N GLU A 280 17.43 -1.96 -15.91
CA GLU A 280 16.65 -2.81 -16.81
C GLU A 280 15.71 -2.04 -17.73
N TRP A 281 15.60 -0.73 -17.54
CA TRP A 281 14.77 0.12 -18.38
C TRP A 281 15.58 1.24 -19.00
N GLN A 282 15.32 1.48 -20.28
CA GLN A 282 15.94 2.49 -21.10
C GLN A 282 14.84 3.23 -21.86
N ALA A 283 14.89 4.57 -21.89
CA ALA A 283 13.91 5.33 -22.64
C ALA A 283 13.94 4.94 -24.13
N PRO A 284 12.80 4.58 -24.75
CA PRO A 284 12.76 4.15 -26.14
C PRO A 284 13.15 5.29 -27.10
N GLU A 285 14.01 4.96 -28.07
CA GLU A 285 14.41 5.74 -29.26
C GLU A 285 14.45 7.27 -29.09
N CYS A 286 15.54 7.77 -28.50
CA CYS A 286 16.06 9.10 -28.81
C CYS A 286 17.26 8.94 -29.76
N PRO A 287 17.18 9.38 -31.04
CA PRO A 287 18.05 8.88 -32.11
C PRO A 287 19.55 9.27 -32.01
N ARG A 288 19.98 9.97 -30.96
CA ARG A 288 21.38 10.25 -30.68
C ARG A 288 21.58 10.35 -29.16
N VAL A 289 22.53 9.56 -28.62
CA VAL A 289 23.12 9.63 -27.26
C VAL A 289 22.42 8.79 -26.17
N LEU A 290 23.24 8.31 -25.22
CA LEU A 290 23.08 7.17 -24.30
C LEU A 290 21.71 7.06 -23.59
N PRO A 291 21.16 5.84 -23.45
CA PRO A 291 19.85 5.60 -22.84
C PRO A 291 19.84 5.94 -21.35
N GLY A 292 19.13 7.00 -20.99
CA GLY A 292 18.78 7.33 -19.61
C GLY A 292 17.35 6.92 -19.30
N PRO A 293 16.98 6.82 -18.01
CA PRO A 293 15.61 6.49 -17.57
C PRO A 293 14.62 7.68 -17.67
N LEU A 294 15.06 8.81 -18.22
CA LEU A 294 14.21 9.93 -18.63
C LEU A 294 14.74 10.45 -19.97
N GLY A 295 13.86 10.55 -20.97
CA GLY A 295 14.15 11.15 -22.27
C GLY A 295 13.32 12.41 -22.50
N ALA A 296 13.85 13.32 -23.32
CA ALA A 296 13.14 14.50 -23.81
C ALA A 296 13.20 14.57 -25.34
N LYS A 297 12.06 14.77 -26.00
CA LYS A 297 11.99 14.90 -27.47
C LYS A 297 10.93 15.91 -27.90
N ALA A 298 11.04 16.39 -29.14
CA ALA A 298 9.98 17.15 -29.79
C ALA A 298 9.00 16.16 -30.43
N GLN A 299 7.70 16.28 -30.14
CA GLN A 299 6.67 15.42 -30.72
C GLN A 299 5.40 16.22 -30.99
N ASP A 300 4.60 15.79 -31.96
CA ASP A 300 3.28 16.38 -32.17
C ASP A 300 2.40 16.23 -30.91
N PRO A 301 1.42 17.12 -30.70
CA PRO A 301 0.50 17.01 -29.59
C PRO A 301 -0.21 15.65 -29.57
N LEU A 302 -0.26 15.00 -28.41
CA LEU A 302 -0.96 13.73 -28.22
C LEU A 302 -2.48 13.85 -28.41
N VAL A 303 -3.03 15.05 -28.22
CA VAL A 303 -4.45 15.35 -28.38
C VAL A 303 -4.64 16.44 -29.42
N ASN A 304 -5.40 16.14 -30.47
CA ASN A 304 -5.78 17.10 -31.50
C ASN A 304 -6.87 18.04 -30.92
N GLY A 305 -6.52 19.26 -30.51
CA GLY A 305 -7.51 20.23 -30.04
C GLY A 305 -7.00 21.44 -29.24
N GLY A 306 -5.79 21.40 -28.69
CA GLY A 306 -5.30 22.39 -27.72
C GLY A 306 -4.80 23.73 -28.27
N GLY A 307 -5.11 24.10 -29.52
CA GLY A 307 -4.62 25.36 -30.14
C GLY A 307 -3.10 25.46 -30.36
N ALA A 308 -2.32 24.48 -29.90
CA ALA A 308 -0.87 24.42 -30.07
C ALA A 308 -0.51 24.26 -31.56
N ARG A 309 0.27 25.20 -32.09
CA ARG A 309 0.84 25.14 -33.44
C ARG A 309 2.27 24.60 -33.36
N GLY A 310 2.46 23.35 -33.77
CA GLY A 310 3.77 22.71 -33.88
C GLY A 310 4.05 21.65 -32.80
N GLN A 311 5.27 21.13 -32.81
CA GLN A 311 5.71 20.10 -31.86
C GLN A 311 5.87 20.67 -30.46
N LEU A 312 5.52 19.86 -29.47
CA LEU A 312 5.65 20.15 -28.04
C LEU A 312 6.85 19.42 -27.44
N LEU A 313 7.32 19.93 -26.30
CA LEU A 313 8.30 19.22 -25.48
C LEU A 313 7.62 18.01 -24.83
N THR A 314 8.19 16.84 -25.06
CA THR A 314 7.69 15.57 -24.54
C THR A 314 8.73 14.93 -23.63
N TYR A 315 8.33 14.60 -22.40
CA TYR A 315 9.13 13.78 -21.50
C TYR A 315 8.67 12.33 -21.54
N ILE A 316 9.61 11.39 -21.50
CA ILE A 316 9.34 9.94 -21.56
C ILE A 316 10.13 9.23 -20.47
N PHE A 317 9.43 8.45 -19.64
CA PHE A 317 10.05 7.64 -18.59
C PHE A 317 9.31 6.32 -18.37
N GLY A 318 9.95 5.39 -17.66
CA GLY A 318 9.41 4.06 -17.39
C GLY A 318 8.72 3.98 -16.04
N LEU A 319 7.58 3.30 -16.00
CA LEU A 319 6.98 2.78 -14.76
C LEU A 319 7.02 1.26 -14.79
N GLN A 320 7.56 0.63 -13.77
CA GLN A 320 7.59 -0.83 -13.72
C GLN A 320 6.19 -1.40 -13.45
N ARG A 321 5.90 -2.57 -14.00
CA ARG A 321 4.77 -3.42 -13.60
C ARG A 321 5.11 -4.16 -12.30
N PRO A 322 4.14 -4.37 -11.41
CA PRO A 322 4.38 -5.20 -10.24
C PRO A 322 4.54 -6.66 -10.60
N CYS A 323 5.51 -7.32 -9.98
CA CYS A 323 5.57 -8.78 -9.96
C CYS A 323 4.52 -9.28 -8.95
N LEU A 324 3.35 -9.67 -9.43
CA LEU A 324 2.24 -10.16 -8.61
C LEU A 324 2.44 -11.63 -8.22
N ALA A 325 3.07 -12.43 -9.07
CA ALA A 325 3.39 -13.82 -8.81
C ALA A 325 4.76 -14.21 -9.37
N LEU A 326 5.51 -14.99 -8.61
CA LEU A 326 6.74 -15.65 -9.07
C LEU A 326 6.50 -17.16 -9.05
N VAL A 327 6.57 -17.79 -10.21
CA VAL A 327 6.18 -19.20 -10.41
C VAL A 327 7.31 -20.03 -11.03
N PRO A 328 7.33 -21.35 -10.83
CA PRO A 328 8.27 -22.23 -11.51
C PRO A 328 8.13 -22.14 -13.03
N GLU A 329 9.24 -22.16 -13.77
CA GLU A 329 9.21 -22.29 -15.24
C GLU A 329 8.47 -23.57 -15.67
N THR A 330 8.51 -24.64 -14.88
CA THR A 330 7.76 -25.87 -15.16
C THR A 330 6.24 -25.70 -15.20
N LEU A 331 5.72 -24.61 -14.62
CA LEU A 331 4.29 -24.30 -14.60
C LEU A 331 3.79 -23.71 -15.93
N VAL A 332 4.69 -23.17 -16.75
CA VAL A 332 4.38 -22.36 -17.94
C VAL A 332 5.30 -22.73 -19.11
N ASN A 333 4.95 -22.43 -20.37
CA ASN A 333 5.85 -22.78 -21.48
C ASN A 333 6.90 -21.68 -21.73
N ASP A 334 8.13 -22.04 -22.13
CA ASP A 334 9.25 -21.10 -22.35
C ASP A 334 8.94 -19.93 -23.29
N LYS A 335 8.07 -20.12 -24.29
CA LYS A 335 7.68 -19.07 -25.26
C LYS A 335 6.76 -18.00 -24.65
N GLU A 336 6.31 -18.18 -23.41
CA GLU A 336 5.30 -17.34 -22.75
C GLU A 336 5.89 -16.43 -21.66
N ALA A 337 7.13 -16.62 -21.21
CA ALA A 337 7.67 -15.89 -20.04
C ALA A 337 7.65 -14.35 -20.19
N ALA A 338 8.02 -13.83 -21.38
CA ALA A 338 7.97 -12.39 -21.64
C ALA A 338 6.53 -11.84 -21.70
N GLU A 339 5.58 -12.65 -22.17
CA GLU A 339 4.16 -12.28 -22.19
C GLU A 339 3.55 -12.38 -20.79
N LEU A 340 3.96 -13.36 -19.98
CA LEU A 340 3.57 -13.49 -18.57
C LEU A 340 4.02 -12.29 -17.74
N ALA A 341 5.23 -11.78 -17.99
CA ALA A 341 5.76 -10.59 -17.34
C ALA A 341 4.88 -9.34 -17.59
N ARG A 342 4.20 -9.27 -18.75
CA ARG A 342 3.19 -8.24 -19.05
C ARG A 342 2.05 -8.23 -18.02
N TYR A 343 1.71 -9.38 -17.46
CA TYR A 343 0.63 -9.52 -16.48
C TYR A 343 1.13 -9.48 -15.04
N GLY A 344 2.44 -9.34 -14.83
CA GLY A 344 3.06 -9.38 -13.51
C GLY A 344 3.36 -10.80 -13.01
N ILE A 345 3.48 -11.78 -13.93
CA ILE A 345 3.94 -13.13 -13.61
C ILE A 345 5.39 -13.24 -14.06
N GLU A 346 6.29 -13.48 -13.11
CA GLU A 346 7.68 -13.79 -13.37
C GLU A 346 7.92 -15.28 -13.17
N THR A 347 8.93 -15.82 -13.84
CA THR A 347 9.30 -17.24 -13.74
C THR A 347 10.69 -17.42 -13.14
N PHE A 348 10.94 -18.60 -12.56
CA PHE A 348 12.27 -18.99 -12.11
C PHE A 348 12.54 -20.47 -12.38
N GLN A 349 13.82 -20.81 -12.56
CA GLN A 349 14.25 -22.18 -12.76
C GLN A 349 14.27 -22.96 -11.45
N VAL A 350 13.54 -24.07 -11.41
CA VAL A 350 13.45 -24.97 -10.25
C VAL A 350 14.78 -25.69 -9.98
N ASN A 351 15.66 -25.77 -10.99
CA ASN A 351 16.95 -26.46 -10.90
C ASN A 351 18.05 -25.63 -10.20
N GLY A 352 17.75 -24.40 -9.78
CA GLY A 352 18.71 -23.49 -9.15
C GLY A 352 18.79 -23.62 -7.63
N SER A 353 19.89 -23.15 -7.05
CA SER A 353 19.98 -22.86 -5.62
C SER A 353 18.96 -21.77 -5.25
N LEU A 354 18.41 -21.76 -4.03
CA LEU A 354 17.61 -20.62 -3.53
C LEU A 354 18.33 -19.25 -3.62
N GLN A 355 19.64 -19.23 -3.90
CA GLN A 355 20.38 -18.00 -4.22
C GLN A 355 19.81 -17.25 -5.44
N ASP A 356 19.42 -17.95 -6.50
CA ASP A 356 18.85 -17.31 -7.69
C ASP A 356 17.45 -16.75 -7.37
N LEU A 357 16.67 -17.52 -6.60
CA LEU A 357 15.37 -17.05 -6.09
C LEU A 357 15.53 -15.81 -5.22
N ARG A 358 16.56 -15.76 -4.36
CA ARG A 358 16.84 -14.59 -3.52
C ARG A 358 17.07 -13.34 -4.35
N GLN A 359 17.91 -13.44 -5.37
CA GLN A 359 18.21 -12.31 -6.25
C GLN A 359 16.93 -11.83 -6.94
N LEU A 360 16.11 -12.76 -7.46
CA LEU A 360 14.83 -12.42 -8.07
C LEU A 360 13.88 -11.76 -7.07
N VAL A 361 13.76 -12.28 -5.85
CA VAL A 361 12.88 -11.70 -4.82
C VAL A 361 13.31 -10.29 -4.45
N GLN A 362 14.62 -10.04 -4.30
CA GLN A 362 15.15 -8.71 -3.99
C GLN A 362 15.00 -7.72 -5.16
N GLN A 363 15.02 -8.18 -6.41
CA GLN A 363 14.90 -7.33 -7.60
C GLN A 363 13.44 -7.09 -8.01
N ARG A 364 12.58 -8.09 -7.82
CA ARG A 364 11.20 -8.10 -8.33
C ARG A 364 10.16 -7.84 -7.26
N SER A 365 10.49 -8.06 -5.98
CA SER A 365 9.55 -7.93 -4.87
C SER A 365 8.22 -8.66 -5.12
N PRO A 366 8.23 -9.97 -5.42
CA PRO A 366 7.03 -10.69 -5.80
C PRO A 366 5.95 -10.63 -4.71
N GLY A 367 4.71 -10.33 -5.12
CA GLY A 367 3.55 -10.32 -4.24
C GLY A 367 3.22 -11.70 -3.67
N LEU A 368 3.52 -12.76 -4.43
CA LEU A 368 3.35 -14.16 -4.07
C LEU A 368 4.41 -15.04 -4.75
N ILE A 369 4.93 -16.03 -4.03
CA ILE A 369 5.77 -17.10 -4.60
C ILE A 369 4.96 -18.41 -4.59
N TYR A 370 4.91 -19.07 -5.74
CA TYR A 370 4.40 -20.42 -5.87
C TYR A 370 5.57 -21.39 -5.98
N LEU A 371 5.55 -22.48 -5.21
CA LEU A 371 6.57 -23.52 -5.23
C LEU A 371 5.91 -24.89 -5.33
N GLU A 372 6.58 -25.85 -5.96
CA GLU A 372 6.20 -27.26 -5.94
C GLU A 372 7.17 -28.02 -5.03
N ALA A 373 6.64 -28.70 -4.01
CA ALA A 373 7.47 -29.50 -3.12
C ALA A 373 7.95 -30.76 -3.85
N PRO A 374 9.24 -31.09 -3.77
CA PRO A 374 9.78 -32.26 -4.44
C PRO A 374 9.21 -33.56 -3.87
N SER A 375 9.08 -34.56 -4.74
CA SER A 375 8.56 -35.89 -4.39
C SER A 375 9.46 -36.64 -3.40
N GLY A 376 10.79 -36.44 -3.47
CA GLY A 376 11.74 -37.06 -2.55
C GLY A 376 11.76 -36.39 -1.18
N ASN A 377 11.62 -37.18 -0.10
CA ASN A 377 11.60 -36.67 1.27
C ASN A 377 12.85 -35.87 1.64
N ASN A 378 14.05 -36.30 1.21
CA ASN A 378 15.30 -35.59 1.52
C ASN A 378 15.34 -34.20 0.88
N GLN A 379 15.08 -34.11 -0.42
CA GLN A 379 15.02 -32.84 -1.16
C GLN A 379 13.94 -31.91 -0.61
N ARG A 380 12.82 -32.48 -0.14
CA ARG A 380 11.75 -31.71 0.48
C ARG A 380 12.21 -31.12 1.81
N GLN A 381 12.86 -31.92 2.65
CA GLN A 381 13.39 -31.44 3.91
C GLN A 381 14.48 -30.38 3.70
N GLU A 382 15.34 -30.57 2.70
CA GLU A 382 16.32 -29.57 2.25
C GLU A 382 15.62 -28.26 1.88
N LEU A 383 14.60 -28.29 1.01
CA LEU A 383 13.81 -27.10 0.66
C LEU A 383 13.20 -26.41 1.88
N LEU A 384 12.64 -27.17 2.83
CA LEU A 384 12.04 -26.60 4.04
C LEU A 384 13.07 -25.93 4.95
N GLU A 385 14.23 -26.55 5.15
CA GLU A 385 15.32 -25.94 5.92
C GLU A 385 15.90 -24.71 5.21
N GLU A 386 16.01 -24.76 3.89
CA GLU A 386 16.44 -23.60 3.10
C GLU A 386 15.43 -22.44 3.20
N LEU A 387 14.12 -22.69 3.10
CA LEU A 387 13.08 -21.68 3.31
C LEU A 387 13.16 -21.08 4.74
N LYS A 388 13.42 -21.91 5.75
CA LYS A 388 13.57 -21.49 7.14
C LYS A 388 14.81 -20.62 7.38
N ALA A 389 15.93 -20.99 6.77
CA ALA A 389 17.18 -20.22 6.81
C ALA A 389 17.01 -18.85 6.13
N ASN A 390 16.12 -18.77 5.14
CA ASN A 390 15.91 -17.60 4.30
C ASN A 390 14.62 -16.80 4.62
N ARG A 391 13.94 -17.12 5.73
CA ARG A 391 12.62 -16.56 6.09
C ARG A 391 12.54 -15.03 6.15
N LEU A 392 13.65 -14.32 6.29
CA LEU A 392 13.65 -12.86 6.48
C LEU A 392 13.44 -12.08 5.17
N TRP A 393 14.03 -12.52 4.06
CA TRP A 393 13.91 -11.86 2.76
C TRP A 393 12.75 -12.39 1.91
N LEU A 394 12.19 -13.54 2.27
CA LEU A 394 11.02 -14.07 1.58
C LEU A 394 9.78 -13.16 1.76
N PRO A 395 8.91 -13.05 0.74
CA PRO A 395 7.68 -12.28 0.81
C PRO A 395 6.69 -12.92 1.79
N ALA A 396 5.62 -12.20 2.12
CA ALA A 396 4.61 -12.72 3.05
C ALA A 396 3.80 -13.89 2.48
N ARG A 397 3.69 -13.99 1.15
CA ARG A 397 2.90 -15.01 0.47
C ARG A 397 3.78 -16.06 -0.19
N ILE A 398 3.83 -17.26 0.38
CA ILE A 398 4.56 -18.41 -0.14
C ILE A 398 3.63 -19.62 -0.14
N LEU A 399 3.15 -20.00 -1.32
CA LEU A 399 2.26 -21.14 -1.48
C LEU A 399 3.07 -22.35 -1.97
N LEU A 400 3.03 -23.44 -1.22
CA LEU A 400 3.79 -24.66 -1.50
C LEU A 400 2.83 -25.82 -1.85
N ARG A 401 2.95 -26.35 -3.06
CA ARG A 401 2.15 -27.47 -3.55
C ARG A 401 2.74 -28.82 -3.12
N PRO A 402 1.95 -29.75 -2.56
CA PRO A 402 2.43 -31.09 -2.26
C PRO A 402 2.54 -31.96 -3.53
N PRO A 403 3.48 -32.92 -3.60
CA PRO A 403 3.70 -33.74 -4.81
C PRO A 403 2.63 -34.81 -5.08
N GLN A 404 1.87 -35.26 -4.06
CA GLN A 404 0.89 -36.36 -4.16
C GLN A 404 -0.44 -36.07 -3.46
N ASN A 405 -0.94 -34.83 -3.53
CA ASN A 405 -2.16 -34.39 -2.82
C ASN A 405 -2.14 -34.60 -1.30
N ASN A 406 -0.96 -34.79 -0.69
CA ASN A 406 -0.83 -34.99 0.75
C ASN A 406 -0.58 -33.66 1.48
N ALA A 407 -1.55 -32.75 1.36
CA ALA A 407 -1.46 -31.40 1.90
C ALA A 407 -1.34 -31.39 3.44
N ASP A 408 -2.05 -32.27 4.13
CA ASP A 408 -2.03 -32.32 5.60
C ASP A 408 -0.68 -32.87 6.12
N GLN A 409 -0.05 -33.82 5.43
CA GLN A 409 1.34 -34.23 5.76
C GLN A 409 2.30 -33.06 5.61
N LEU A 410 2.26 -32.35 4.48
CA LEU A 410 3.14 -31.21 4.24
C LEU A 410 2.93 -30.08 5.27
N PHE A 411 1.70 -29.83 5.67
CA PHE A 411 1.39 -28.86 6.73
C PHE A 411 2.01 -29.26 8.07
N ASN A 412 1.97 -30.56 8.43
CA ASN A 412 2.62 -31.07 9.63
C ASN A 412 4.15 -30.99 9.56
N GLU A 413 4.73 -31.24 8.38
CA GLU A 413 6.17 -31.04 8.13
C GLU A 413 6.55 -29.56 8.34
N LEU A 414 5.81 -28.63 7.73
CA LEU A 414 5.96 -27.19 7.94
C LEU A 414 5.82 -26.78 9.40
N LYS A 415 4.88 -27.38 10.14
CA LYS A 415 4.69 -27.11 11.57
C LYS A 415 5.90 -27.56 12.38
N THR A 416 6.47 -28.72 12.04
CA THR A 416 7.65 -29.30 12.71
C THR A 416 8.88 -28.43 12.52
N VAL A 417 9.08 -27.85 11.34
CA VAL A 417 10.22 -26.95 11.08
C VAL A 417 9.99 -25.49 11.52
N GLY A 418 8.77 -25.15 11.97
CA GLY A 418 8.40 -23.80 12.41
C GLY A 418 8.00 -22.84 11.26
N LEU A 419 7.56 -23.37 10.12
CA LEU A 419 7.16 -22.61 8.93
C LEU A 419 5.65 -22.58 8.66
N ALA A 420 4.82 -23.35 9.39
CA ALA A 420 3.37 -23.48 9.13
C ALA A 420 2.57 -22.17 9.15
N HIS A 421 3.13 -21.06 9.65
CA HIS A 421 2.47 -19.75 9.64
C HIS A 421 3.07 -18.76 8.63
N ARG A 422 4.12 -19.16 7.93
CA ARG A 422 4.80 -18.37 6.89
C ARG A 422 4.63 -18.94 5.50
N VAL A 423 4.69 -20.26 5.38
CA VAL A 423 4.48 -20.99 4.13
C VAL A 423 3.14 -21.68 4.24
N ARG A 424 2.28 -21.50 3.25
CA ARG A 424 0.94 -22.08 3.21
C ARG A 424 0.91 -23.24 2.25
N VAL A 425 0.12 -24.26 2.57
CA VAL A 425 0.01 -25.44 1.71
C VAL A 425 -1.07 -25.22 0.66
N ASP A 426 -0.78 -25.52 -0.61
CA ASP A 426 -1.80 -25.60 -1.64
C ASP A 426 -2.66 -26.85 -1.41
N TYR A 427 -3.92 -26.64 -1.03
CA TYR A 427 -4.89 -27.72 -0.77
C TYR A 427 -5.67 -28.15 -2.01
N GLU A 428 -5.51 -27.45 -3.14
CA GLU A 428 -6.23 -27.77 -4.37
C GLU A 428 -5.55 -28.93 -5.12
N SER A 429 -6.34 -29.92 -5.54
CA SER A 429 -5.82 -31.14 -6.17
C SER A 429 -5.26 -30.90 -7.58
N GLN A 430 -5.83 -29.97 -8.34
CA GLN A 430 -5.39 -29.64 -9.71
C GLN A 430 -4.24 -28.64 -9.69
N SER A 431 -3.30 -28.72 -10.64
CA SER A 431 -2.25 -27.70 -10.79
C SER A 431 -2.87 -26.37 -11.24
N PRO A 432 -2.35 -25.20 -10.81
CA PRO A 432 -2.76 -23.93 -11.41
C PRO A 432 -2.62 -23.93 -12.94
N ALA A 433 -1.61 -24.62 -13.48
CA ALA A 433 -1.43 -24.79 -14.92
C ALA A 433 -2.59 -25.58 -15.57
N ASP A 434 -3.13 -26.59 -14.89
CA ASP A 434 -4.26 -27.37 -15.40
C ASP A 434 -5.52 -26.52 -15.48
N VAL A 435 -5.73 -25.62 -14.50
CA VAL A 435 -6.85 -24.67 -14.50
C VAL A 435 -6.78 -23.75 -15.71
N LEU A 436 -5.59 -23.33 -16.13
CA LEU A 436 -5.40 -22.51 -17.34
C LEU A 436 -5.70 -23.28 -18.62
N ARG A 437 -5.30 -24.55 -18.69
CA ARG A 437 -5.51 -25.39 -19.88
C ARG A 437 -6.98 -25.79 -20.08
N GLN A 438 -7.74 -25.88 -18.99
CA GLN A 438 -9.15 -26.31 -19.04
C GLN A 438 -10.12 -25.16 -19.37
N SER A 439 -9.69 -23.90 -19.27
CA SER A 439 -10.57 -22.76 -19.52
C SER A 439 -10.66 -22.41 -21.01
N ASN A 440 -11.57 -23.07 -21.72
CA ASN A 440 -11.99 -22.65 -23.08
C ASN A 440 -12.97 -21.46 -23.08
N THR A 441 -13.10 -20.73 -21.98
CA THR A 441 -14.06 -19.62 -21.85
C THR A 441 -13.48 -18.34 -22.45
N ASN A 442 -14.13 -17.80 -23.48
CA ASN A 442 -13.63 -16.70 -24.33
C ASN A 442 -13.48 -15.31 -23.67
N SER A 443 -13.82 -15.09 -22.39
CA SER A 443 -13.91 -13.73 -21.81
C SER A 443 -12.68 -13.24 -21.03
N CYS A 444 -11.99 -14.10 -20.27
CA CYS A 444 -10.82 -13.71 -19.47
C CYS A 444 -9.55 -14.36 -20.01
N LYS A 445 -8.50 -13.55 -20.20
CA LYS A 445 -7.18 -14.05 -20.61
C LYS A 445 -6.60 -15.00 -19.56
N PRO A 446 -5.85 -16.05 -19.95
CA PRO A 446 -5.35 -17.04 -19.01
C PRO A 446 -4.38 -16.46 -17.97
N GLU A 447 -3.59 -15.45 -18.31
CA GLU A 447 -2.54 -14.94 -17.42
C GLU A 447 -3.11 -14.16 -16.21
N PRO A 448 -4.03 -13.18 -16.36
CA PRO A 448 -4.74 -12.60 -15.21
C PRO A 448 -5.43 -13.64 -14.33
N ARG A 449 -6.02 -14.68 -14.96
CA ARG A 449 -6.71 -15.76 -14.26
C ARG A 449 -5.74 -16.59 -13.40
N LEU A 450 -4.50 -16.82 -13.85
CA LEU A 450 -3.48 -17.50 -13.03
C LEU A 450 -3.21 -16.74 -11.73
N ILE A 451 -3.03 -15.42 -11.80
CA ILE A 451 -2.78 -14.59 -10.61
C ILE A 451 -3.97 -14.67 -9.65
N ILE A 452 -5.19 -14.49 -10.15
CA ILE A 452 -6.41 -14.59 -9.34
C ILE A 452 -6.51 -15.97 -8.68
N GLU A 453 -6.23 -17.05 -9.42
CA GLU A 453 -6.24 -18.42 -8.90
C GLU A 453 -5.19 -18.63 -7.80
N LEU A 454 -3.97 -18.13 -7.98
CA LEU A 454 -2.90 -18.23 -6.97
C LEU A 454 -3.27 -17.48 -5.68
N TYR A 455 -3.81 -16.25 -5.79
CA TYR A 455 -4.28 -15.49 -4.64
C TYR A 455 -5.50 -16.15 -3.97
N ARG A 456 -6.42 -16.73 -4.76
CA ARG A 456 -7.54 -17.53 -4.24
C ARG A 456 -7.03 -18.71 -3.43
N ARG A 457 -6.11 -19.50 -3.96
CA ARG A 457 -5.50 -20.67 -3.29
C ARG A 457 -4.77 -20.27 -2.01
N TRP A 458 -3.98 -19.20 -2.07
CA TRP A 458 -3.33 -18.63 -0.91
C TRP A 458 -4.35 -18.29 0.19
N LEU A 459 -5.44 -17.61 -0.17
CA LEU A 459 -6.48 -17.22 0.78
C LEU A 459 -7.23 -18.45 1.33
N VAL A 460 -7.48 -19.48 0.51
CA VAL A 460 -8.05 -20.76 0.97
C VAL A 460 -7.15 -21.41 2.03
N ALA A 461 -5.85 -21.50 1.75
CA ALA A 461 -4.88 -22.09 2.65
C ALA A 461 -4.77 -21.28 3.95
N PHE A 462 -4.61 -19.96 3.83
CA PHE A 462 -4.57 -19.04 4.96
C PHE A 462 -5.81 -19.16 5.84
N ALA A 463 -6.99 -19.20 5.24
CA ALA A 463 -8.25 -19.34 5.97
C ALA A 463 -8.38 -20.70 6.66
N LYS A 464 -8.10 -21.80 5.95
CA LYS A 464 -8.16 -23.16 6.52
C LYS A 464 -7.23 -23.29 7.73
N GLU A 465 -6.00 -22.84 7.60
CA GLU A 465 -4.98 -22.95 8.65
C GLU A 465 -5.25 -22.01 9.85
N ARG A 466 -6.02 -20.94 9.65
CA ARG A 466 -6.46 -20.02 10.71
C ARG A 466 -7.86 -20.35 11.26
N GLY A 467 -8.54 -21.38 10.75
CA GLY A 467 -9.87 -21.77 11.18
C GLY A 467 -10.99 -20.85 10.68
N TYR A 468 -10.73 -20.04 9.65
CA TYR A 468 -11.75 -19.22 8.99
C TYR A 468 -12.57 -20.06 8.00
N GLN A 469 -13.87 -19.83 7.98
CA GLN A 469 -14.81 -20.56 7.12
C GLN A 469 -15.16 -19.75 5.87
N ARG A 470 -15.40 -20.45 4.76
CA ARG A 470 -15.93 -19.88 3.52
C ARG A 470 -17.44 -20.12 3.43
N PRO A 471 -18.20 -19.27 2.71
CA PRO A 471 -17.77 -18.07 1.99
C PRO A 471 -17.32 -16.92 2.92
N PHE A 472 -16.56 -15.99 2.37
CA PHE A 472 -16.26 -14.70 2.99
C PHE A 472 -17.40 -13.73 2.67
N ASN A 473 -18.13 -13.32 3.70
CA ASN A 473 -19.27 -12.42 3.61
C ASN A 473 -18.79 -10.99 3.89
N LEU A 474 -18.58 -10.22 2.83
CA LEU A 474 -18.13 -8.83 2.88
C LEU A 474 -19.34 -7.90 2.90
N VAL A 475 -19.53 -7.14 3.97
CA VAL A 475 -20.61 -6.17 4.12
C VAL A 475 -20.02 -4.76 4.11
N ILE A 476 -20.55 -3.89 3.25
CA ILE A 476 -20.05 -2.52 3.11
C ILE A 476 -21.23 -1.55 3.20
N TYR A 477 -21.22 -0.69 4.21
CA TYR A 477 -22.26 0.32 4.41
C TYR A 477 -21.83 1.67 3.84
N PHE A 478 -22.53 2.16 2.82
CA PHE A 478 -22.29 3.46 2.20
C PHE A 478 -23.31 4.50 2.69
N ASP A 479 -22.87 5.77 2.85
CA ASP A 479 -23.73 6.90 3.27
C ASP A 479 -24.08 7.87 2.12
N ARG A 480 -23.61 7.61 0.89
CA ARG A 480 -23.76 8.50 -0.27
C ARG A 480 -24.63 7.89 -1.37
N ASP A 481 -25.80 8.47 -1.62
CA ASP A 481 -26.68 8.06 -2.73
C ASP A 481 -25.98 8.34 -4.07
N ASP A 482 -25.32 7.33 -4.61
CA ASP A 482 -24.67 7.37 -5.92
C ASP A 482 -25.08 6.13 -6.73
N ASP A 483 -25.79 6.36 -7.83
CA ASP A 483 -26.26 5.31 -8.73
C ASP A 483 -25.11 4.59 -9.47
N THR A 484 -23.87 5.10 -9.45
CA THR A 484 -22.71 4.45 -10.06
C THR A 484 -22.18 3.27 -9.24
N PHE A 485 -22.36 3.25 -7.91
CA PHE A 485 -21.87 2.16 -7.06
C PHE A 485 -22.50 0.80 -7.39
N PRO A 486 -23.83 0.66 -7.49
CA PRO A 486 -24.46 -0.62 -7.87
C PRO A 486 -23.93 -1.20 -9.17
N ARG A 487 -23.67 -0.35 -10.16
CA ARG A 487 -23.16 -0.78 -11.46
C ARG A 487 -21.75 -1.37 -11.34
N ARG A 488 -20.82 -0.67 -10.65
CA ARG A 488 -19.44 -1.15 -10.48
C ARG A 488 -19.35 -2.47 -9.71
N TRP A 489 -20.15 -2.64 -8.66
CA TRP A 489 -20.20 -3.90 -7.92
C TRP A 489 -20.79 -5.05 -8.75
N ALA A 490 -21.77 -4.76 -9.62
CA ALA A 490 -22.31 -5.75 -10.55
C ALA A 490 -21.30 -6.13 -11.64
N GLU A 491 -20.56 -5.16 -12.20
CA GLU A 491 -19.47 -5.40 -13.15
C GLU A 491 -18.34 -6.23 -12.49
N LEU A 492 -17.96 -5.90 -11.26
CA LEU A 492 -16.98 -6.67 -10.50
C LEU A 492 -17.47 -8.10 -10.21
N LYS A 493 -18.76 -8.31 -9.94
CA LYS A 493 -19.35 -9.65 -9.80
C LYS A 493 -19.10 -10.47 -11.06
N ALA A 494 -19.46 -9.92 -12.22
CA ALA A 494 -19.32 -10.60 -13.50
C ALA A 494 -17.85 -11.00 -13.74
N HIS A 495 -16.91 -10.09 -13.51
CA HIS A 495 -15.48 -10.40 -13.64
C HIS A 495 -14.97 -11.41 -12.61
N ALA A 496 -15.48 -11.40 -11.38
CA ALA A 496 -15.15 -12.42 -10.40
C ALA A 496 -15.57 -13.82 -10.89
N GLU A 497 -16.79 -13.94 -11.44
CA GLU A 497 -17.30 -15.19 -12.02
C GLU A 497 -16.48 -15.64 -13.23
N GLU A 498 -16.13 -14.71 -14.13
CA GLU A 498 -15.25 -14.97 -15.29
C GLU A 498 -13.87 -15.48 -14.87
N CYS A 499 -13.34 -14.98 -13.75
CA CYS A 499 -12.08 -15.44 -13.18
C CYS A 499 -12.20 -16.76 -12.38
N GLY A 500 -13.40 -17.36 -12.31
CA GLY A 500 -13.64 -18.59 -11.56
C GLY A 500 -13.77 -18.40 -10.05
N ILE A 501 -13.94 -17.16 -9.57
CA ILE A 501 -14.25 -16.89 -8.17
C ILE A 501 -15.72 -17.22 -7.93
N GLY A 502 -15.99 -18.25 -7.13
CA GLY A 502 -17.36 -18.62 -6.76
C GLY A 502 -18.04 -17.51 -5.95
N THR A 503 -18.89 -16.71 -6.58
CA THR A 503 -19.62 -15.58 -5.97
C THR A 503 -20.67 -15.99 -4.93
N GLU A 504 -20.98 -17.29 -4.85
CA GLU A 504 -21.91 -17.85 -3.87
C GLU A 504 -21.20 -18.73 -2.82
N ASN A 505 -20.08 -19.37 -3.17
CA ASN A 505 -19.41 -20.36 -2.32
C ASN A 505 -18.04 -19.89 -1.81
N PHE A 506 -17.51 -18.81 -2.36
CA PHE A 506 -16.20 -18.26 -2.00
C PHE A 506 -16.32 -16.84 -1.43
N ILE A 507 -16.89 -15.89 -2.17
CA ILE A 507 -17.05 -14.50 -1.71
C ILE A 507 -18.46 -14.00 -2.00
N ARG A 508 -19.12 -13.48 -0.98
CA ARG A 508 -20.41 -12.78 -1.09
C ARG A 508 -20.23 -11.33 -0.67
N VAL A 509 -20.65 -10.38 -1.49
CA VAL A 509 -20.56 -8.96 -1.17
C VAL A 509 -21.96 -8.39 -0.93
N TYR A 510 -22.15 -7.63 0.13
CA TYR A 510 -23.41 -6.99 0.51
C TYR A 510 -23.20 -5.48 0.61
N PRO A 511 -23.26 -4.75 -0.52
CA PRO A 511 -23.22 -3.31 -0.51
C PRO A 511 -24.58 -2.77 -0.02
N VAL A 512 -24.57 -2.01 1.07
CA VAL A 512 -25.76 -1.47 1.73
C VAL A 512 -25.76 0.04 1.60
N HIS A 513 -26.88 0.58 1.09
CA HIS A 513 -27.04 2.01 0.91
C HIS A 513 -28.04 2.60 1.91
N LYS A 514 -27.76 3.80 2.41
CA LYS A 514 -28.70 4.57 3.22
C LYS A 514 -29.52 5.51 2.33
N LYS A 515 -30.73 5.08 1.97
CA LYS A 515 -31.69 5.96 1.30
C LYS A 515 -32.49 6.74 2.35
N GLN A 516 -32.60 8.06 2.20
CA GLN A 516 -33.53 8.88 2.99
C GLN A 516 -34.97 8.56 2.54
N THR A 517 -35.60 7.53 3.12
CA THR A 517 -37.02 7.28 2.90
C THR A 517 -37.84 7.84 4.06
N ASN A 518 -38.95 8.51 3.71
CA ASN A 518 -39.98 8.96 4.63
C ASN A 518 -40.68 7.75 5.28
N GLY A 519 -40.09 7.19 6.33
CA GLY A 519 -40.80 6.45 7.38
C GLY A 519 -41.29 5.04 7.09
N ARG A 520 -40.87 4.34 6.01
CA ARG A 520 -41.18 2.90 5.83
C ARG A 520 -39.93 2.04 5.87
N VAL A 521 -39.93 1.08 6.79
CA VAL A 521 -38.90 0.05 7.02
C VAL A 521 -39.00 -1.03 5.95
N PRO A 522 -37.96 -1.24 5.15
CA PRO A 522 -37.86 -2.33 4.19
C PRO A 522 -37.58 -3.63 4.93
N ASN A 523 -38.11 -4.73 4.40
CA ASN A 523 -37.95 -6.04 5.00
C ASN A 523 -36.49 -6.54 4.83
N PRO A 524 -35.77 -6.87 5.93
CA PRO A 524 -34.43 -7.45 5.88
C PRO A 524 -34.29 -8.72 5.02
N ALA A 525 -35.40 -9.41 4.72
CA ALA A 525 -35.46 -10.58 3.84
C ALA A 525 -35.07 -10.34 2.36
N SER A 526 -34.60 -9.14 2.00
CA SER A 526 -34.30 -8.72 0.63
C SER A 526 -32.81 -8.60 0.28
N LEU A 527 -31.90 -8.84 1.25
CA LEU A 527 -30.46 -8.80 0.96
C LEU A 527 -30.05 -9.98 0.10
N SER A 528 -29.60 -9.67 -1.11
CA SER A 528 -29.02 -10.64 -2.03
C SER A 528 -27.56 -10.27 -2.27
N ALA A 529 -26.69 -11.28 -2.25
CA ALA A 529 -25.29 -11.08 -2.55
C ALA A 529 -25.13 -10.38 -3.90
N TRP A 530 -24.24 -9.39 -3.94
CA TRP A 530 -23.89 -8.56 -5.09
C TRP A 530 -25.01 -7.65 -5.60
N LYS A 531 -26.15 -7.54 -4.90
CA LYS A 531 -27.16 -6.53 -5.19
C LYS A 531 -27.12 -5.43 -4.14
N VAL A 532 -27.09 -4.18 -4.58
CA VAL A 532 -27.18 -3.04 -3.66
C VAL A 532 -28.56 -2.98 -3.04
N ALA A 533 -28.63 -3.12 -1.71
CA ALA A 533 -29.85 -2.87 -0.97
C ALA A 533 -30.08 -1.36 -0.90
N ARG A 534 -31.10 -0.88 -1.62
CA ARG A 534 -31.46 0.54 -1.76
C ARG A 534 -32.42 1.05 -0.68
N GLU A 535 -32.91 0.21 0.20
CA GLU A 535 -33.90 0.61 1.19
C GLU A 535 -33.54 -0.03 2.53
N PHE A 536 -33.16 0.78 3.53
CA PHE A 536 -33.15 0.37 4.95
C PHE A 536 -33.58 1.55 5.81
N ALA A 537 -34.75 1.45 6.47
CA ALA A 537 -35.17 2.41 7.48
C ALA A 537 -35.09 1.78 8.87
N ARG A 538 -34.83 2.61 9.87
CA ARG A 538 -34.76 2.17 11.28
C ARG A 538 -36.16 1.76 11.77
N PRO A 539 -36.29 0.70 12.58
CA PRO A 539 -37.49 0.48 13.37
C PRO A 539 -37.79 1.73 14.21
N PRO A 540 -39.04 2.21 14.28
CA PRO A 540 -39.40 3.31 15.18
C PRO A 540 -39.00 2.96 16.63
N GLY A 541 -38.16 3.79 17.25
CA GLY A 541 -37.73 3.62 18.64
C GLY A 541 -36.42 2.83 18.85
N SER A 542 -35.82 2.23 17.83
CA SER A 542 -34.49 1.60 17.96
C SER A 542 -33.37 2.56 17.55
N SER A 543 -32.33 2.66 18.38
CA SER A 543 -31.11 3.43 18.08
C SER A 543 -30.08 2.64 17.27
N THR A 544 -30.23 1.32 17.17
CA THR A 544 -29.26 0.40 16.55
C THR A 544 -29.95 -0.53 15.53
N LEU A 545 -29.31 -0.78 14.38
CA LEU A 545 -29.76 -1.85 13.49
C LEU A 545 -29.56 -3.21 14.16
N GLU A 546 -30.62 -3.99 14.30
CA GLU A 546 -30.55 -5.38 14.79
C GLU A 546 -30.07 -6.30 13.65
N TRP A 547 -28.79 -6.20 13.31
CA TRP A 547 -28.15 -7.06 12.31
C TRP A 547 -28.17 -8.55 12.70
N GLY A 548 -28.33 -8.89 13.98
CA GLY A 548 -28.57 -10.26 14.41
C GLY A 548 -29.76 -10.88 13.67
N GLU A 549 -30.86 -10.14 13.49
CA GLU A 549 -32.02 -10.58 12.71
C GLU A 549 -31.73 -10.63 11.20
N LEU A 550 -30.81 -9.81 10.70
CA LEU A 550 -30.50 -9.73 9.28
C LEU A 550 -29.55 -10.84 8.83
N CYS A 551 -28.56 -11.19 9.65
CA CYS A 551 -27.74 -12.39 9.48
C CYS A 551 -28.55 -13.67 9.74
N ALA A 552 -29.44 -13.65 10.75
CA ALA A 552 -30.40 -14.73 10.95
C ALA A 552 -31.30 -14.88 9.71
N ARG A 553 -31.88 -13.80 9.16
CA ARG A 553 -32.85 -13.85 8.05
C ARG A 553 -32.28 -14.04 6.66
N ALA A 554 -31.09 -13.52 6.38
CA ALA A 554 -30.33 -13.93 5.20
C ALA A 554 -29.99 -15.44 5.23
N GLY A 555 -30.15 -16.09 6.40
CA GLY A 555 -29.94 -17.51 6.63
C GLY A 555 -31.11 -18.26 7.31
N GLU A 556 -32.35 -17.75 7.39
CA GLU A 556 -33.39 -18.34 8.28
C GLU A 556 -34.01 -19.64 7.73
N GLY A 557 -33.42 -20.21 6.68
CA GLY A 557 -33.65 -21.61 6.29
C GLY A 557 -32.47 -22.56 6.55
N SER A 558 -31.26 -22.07 6.85
CA SER A 558 -30.08 -22.94 6.98
C SER A 558 -28.96 -22.21 7.72
N GLY A 559 -28.44 -22.77 8.82
CA GLY A 559 -27.19 -22.30 9.43
C GLY A 559 -26.02 -22.35 8.44
N GLN A 560 -25.86 -21.33 7.61
CA GLN A 560 -24.84 -21.30 6.59
C GLN A 560 -23.49 -20.92 7.23
N PRO A 561 -22.47 -21.79 7.11
CA PRO A 561 -21.12 -21.54 7.60
C PRO A 561 -20.48 -20.38 6.80
N GLY A 562 -19.58 -19.60 7.42
CA GLY A 562 -18.87 -18.54 6.71
C GLY A 562 -18.25 -17.47 7.61
N THR A 563 -17.30 -16.72 7.06
CA THR A 563 -16.55 -15.68 7.77
C THR A 563 -17.09 -14.30 7.41
N TRP A 564 -17.49 -13.51 8.41
CA TRP A 564 -18.08 -12.18 8.21
C TRP A 564 -17.07 -11.04 8.40
N LEU A 565 -17.05 -10.12 7.43
CA LEU A 565 -16.17 -8.96 7.35
C LEU A 565 -17.02 -7.70 7.13
N LEU A 566 -17.01 -6.77 8.09
CA LEU A 566 -17.92 -5.62 8.09
C LEU A 566 -17.17 -4.28 8.02
N PHE A 567 -17.56 -3.45 7.06
CA PHE A 567 -17.16 -2.06 6.89
C PHE A 567 -18.38 -1.16 7.13
N ASP A 568 -18.33 -0.36 8.20
CA ASP A 568 -19.45 0.49 8.64
C ASP A 568 -19.09 1.98 8.57
N ASN A 569 -19.67 2.76 7.64
CA ASN A 569 -19.26 4.16 7.44
C ASN A 569 -19.71 5.13 8.56
N HIS A 570 -20.66 4.77 9.43
CA HIS A 570 -21.22 5.72 10.43
C HIS A 570 -21.54 5.13 11.81
N GLY A 571 -21.10 3.91 12.12
CA GLY A 571 -21.42 3.26 13.40
C GLY A 571 -22.87 2.86 13.54
N LYS A 572 -23.63 3.01 12.46
CA LYS A 572 -25.04 2.65 12.38
C LYS A 572 -25.20 1.21 11.93
N GLY A 573 -24.15 0.62 11.39
CA GLY A 573 -24.09 -0.77 10.99
C GLY A 573 -23.65 -1.73 12.10
N MET A 574 -23.35 -1.28 13.32
CA MET A 574 -22.90 -2.20 14.37
C MET A 574 -24.06 -3.12 14.82
N PRO A 575 -23.92 -4.46 14.70
CA PRO A 575 -24.95 -5.41 15.12
C PRO A 575 -25.12 -5.51 16.64
N SER A 576 -26.35 -5.34 17.13
CA SER A 576 -26.78 -6.04 18.34
C SER A 576 -26.97 -7.54 18.01
N GLY A 577 -26.40 -8.44 18.83
CA GLY A 577 -26.74 -9.87 18.81
C GLY A 577 -25.97 -10.84 17.89
N LEU A 578 -25.09 -10.39 16.98
CA LEU A 578 -24.23 -11.33 16.21
C LEU A 578 -23.23 -12.01 17.16
N ASP A 579 -23.21 -13.35 17.24
CA ASP A 579 -22.23 -14.07 18.07
C ASP A 579 -20.80 -13.74 17.61
N GLU A 580 -19.95 -13.31 18.55
CA GLU A 580 -18.55 -12.95 18.30
C GLU A 580 -17.73 -14.13 17.77
N SER A 581 -18.16 -15.37 18.05
CA SER A 581 -17.52 -16.59 17.53
C SER A 581 -17.52 -16.68 15.99
N ASN A 582 -18.50 -16.05 15.33
CA ASN A 582 -18.65 -16.02 13.87
C ASN A 582 -18.15 -14.71 13.23
N ARG A 583 -17.67 -13.73 14.03
CA ARG A 583 -17.15 -12.44 13.54
C ARG A 583 -15.63 -12.48 13.44
N CYS A 584 -15.08 -12.20 12.26
CA CYS A 584 -13.62 -12.14 12.09
C CYS A 584 -13.09 -10.71 11.92
N PHE A 585 -13.91 -9.77 11.42
CA PHE A 585 -13.46 -8.40 11.17
C PHE A 585 -14.59 -7.36 11.24
N TYR A 586 -14.33 -6.25 11.93
CA TYR A 586 -15.17 -5.04 11.88
C TYR A 586 -14.31 -3.78 11.89
N GLN A 587 -14.54 -2.91 10.92
CA GLN A 587 -13.94 -1.59 10.84
C GLN A 587 -15.02 -0.51 10.74
N HIS A 588 -15.00 0.38 11.71
CA HIS A 588 -15.88 1.51 11.81
C HIS A 588 -15.23 2.76 11.21
N ILE A 589 -16.01 3.50 10.44
CA ILE A 589 -15.87 4.92 10.23
C ILE A 589 -16.98 5.59 11.01
N GLY A 590 -16.62 6.67 11.67
CA GLY A 590 -17.62 7.62 12.08
C GLY A 590 -16.98 8.98 12.18
N SER A 591 -17.76 9.98 11.78
CA SER A 591 -17.64 11.34 12.28
C SER A 591 -17.73 11.30 13.80
N LEU A 592 -16.60 11.11 14.47
CA LEU A 592 -16.34 11.99 15.60
C LEU A 592 -16.39 13.38 14.97
N LYS A 593 -17.17 14.31 15.53
CA LYS A 593 -17.34 15.65 14.97
C LYS A 593 -16.01 16.34 14.63
N ASP A 594 -14.91 15.84 15.22
CA ASP A 594 -13.56 16.36 15.08
C ASP A 594 -12.58 15.42 14.34
N PHE A 595 -12.96 14.20 13.92
CA PHE A 595 -12.07 13.26 13.21
C PHE A 595 -12.80 12.45 12.12
N GLN A 596 -12.66 12.87 10.85
CA GLN A 596 -13.09 12.09 9.68
C GLN A 596 -12.06 10.99 9.37
N ASN A 597 -12.05 9.91 10.15
CA ASN A 597 -11.15 8.80 9.91
C ASN A 597 -11.65 7.93 8.72
N ASN A 598 -10.74 7.24 8.02
CA ASN A 598 -11.01 6.16 7.07
C ASN A 598 -11.72 6.52 5.75
N ARG A 599 -11.96 7.82 5.50
CA ARG A 599 -12.62 8.29 4.26
C ARG A 599 -11.95 7.73 3.00
N GLU A 600 -10.62 7.66 2.96
CA GLU A 600 -9.91 7.13 1.80
C GLU A 600 -10.21 5.65 1.53
N ALA A 601 -10.26 4.81 2.57
CA ALA A 601 -10.58 3.40 2.43
C ALA A 601 -11.98 3.19 1.87
N PHE A 602 -12.96 3.98 2.34
CA PHE A 602 -14.33 3.87 1.83
C PHE A 602 -14.51 4.53 0.47
N ASP A 603 -13.81 5.63 0.19
CA ASP A 603 -13.77 6.19 -1.16
C ASP A 603 -13.22 5.17 -2.16
N ARG A 604 -12.26 4.31 -1.76
CA ARG A 604 -11.77 3.19 -2.57
C ARG A 604 -12.81 2.07 -2.71
N LEU A 605 -13.52 1.70 -1.65
CA LEU A 605 -14.60 0.69 -1.71
C LEU A 605 -15.80 1.18 -2.54
N ALA A 606 -16.09 2.47 -2.47
CA ALA A 606 -17.11 3.13 -3.26
C ALA A 606 -16.67 3.17 -4.72
N ASN A 607 -15.42 3.53 -4.98
CA ASN A 607 -14.82 3.54 -6.31
C ASN A 607 -14.02 2.26 -6.59
N VAL A 608 -14.61 1.10 -6.30
CA VAL A 608 -13.92 -0.18 -6.48
C VAL A 608 -13.50 -0.34 -7.95
N PRO A 609 -12.24 -0.72 -8.24
CA PRO A 609 -11.83 -1.02 -9.60
C PRO A 609 -12.67 -2.19 -10.15
N THR A 610 -12.87 -2.21 -11.45
CA THR A 610 -13.50 -3.35 -12.14
C THR A 610 -12.42 -4.22 -12.80
N GLY A 611 -12.84 -5.25 -13.55
CA GLY A 611 -11.92 -6.17 -14.23
C GLY A 611 -10.99 -6.94 -13.28
N PHE A 612 -9.85 -7.36 -13.82
CA PHE A 612 -8.80 -8.09 -13.11
C PHE A 612 -8.34 -7.38 -11.83
N THR A 613 -8.07 -6.07 -11.91
CA THR A 613 -7.58 -5.28 -10.77
C THR A 613 -8.59 -5.21 -9.64
N GLY A 614 -9.88 -5.16 -9.96
CA GLY A 614 -10.96 -5.20 -8.98
C GLY A 614 -11.04 -6.51 -8.22
N VAL A 615 -10.94 -7.63 -8.95
CA VAL A 615 -10.98 -8.97 -8.33
C VAL A 615 -9.75 -9.19 -7.45
N LEU A 616 -8.56 -8.77 -7.91
CA LEU A 616 -7.34 -8.83 -7.10
C LEU A 616 -7.45 -7.98 -5.83
N PHE A 617 -7.95 -6.74 -5.96
CA PHE A 617 -8.21 -5.86 -4.83
C PHE A 617 -9.15 -6.52 -3.81
N LEU A 618 -10.23 -7.17 -4.25
CA LEU A 618 -11.18 -7.85 -3.37
C LEU A 618 -10.52 -8.98 -2.57
N LEU A 619 -9.65 -9.78 -3.20
CA LEU A 619 -8.91 -10.84 -2.51
C LEU A 619 -7.93 -10.28 -1.47
N GLN A 620 -7.21 -9.22 -1.81
CA GLN A 620 -6.27 -8.54 -0.91
C GLN A 620 -6.97 -7.81 0.24
N LEU A 621 -8.16 -7.26 -0.01
CA LEU A 621 -9.02 -6.66 1.00
C LEU A 621 -9.41 -7.70 2.06
N ILE A 622 -9.91 -8.86 1.62
CA ILE A 622 -10.29 -9.96 2.51
C ILE A 622 -9.08 -10.46 3.30
N GLU A 623 -7.96 -10.69 2.64
CA GLU A 623 -6.71 -11.07 3.31
C GLU A 623 -6.36 -10.07 4.43
N SER A 624 -6.37 -8.78 4.11
CA SER A 624 -6.06 -7.72 5.09
C SER A 624 -7.04 -7.70 6.26
N CYS A 625 -8.33 -7.97 6.02
CA CYS A 625 -9.32 -8.11 7.08
C CYS A 625 -9.00 -9.27 8.03
N LEU A 626 -8.48 -10.39 7.53
CA LEU A 626 -8.18 -11.57 8.33
C LEU A 626 -6.85 -11.48 9.11
N LEU A 627 -5.90 -10.63 8.69
CA LEU A 627 -4.59 -10.50 9.34
C LEU A 627 -4.68 -10.08 10.82
N LYS A 628 -3.95 -10.72 11.71
CA LYS A 628 -3.76 -10.25 13.09
C LYS A 628 -2.43 -9.50 13.20
N VAL A 629 -2.49 -8.21 13.48
CA VAL A 629 -1.29 -7.35 13.54
C VAL A 629 -1.06 -6.87 14.95
N LEU A 630 0.12 -7.10 15.50
CA LEU A 630 0.58 -6.54 16.76
C LEU A 630 1.55 -5.38 16.50
N VAL A 631 1.25 -4.22 17.07
CA VAL A 631 2.06 -3.02 16.92
C VAL A 631 2.73 -2.69 18.25
N LEU A 632 4.05 -2.62 18.19
CA LEU A 632 5.00 -2.35 19.26
C LEU A 632 5.73 -1.04 18.94
N ASP A 633 4.98 0.05 18.83
CA ASP A 633 5.50 1.39 18.55
C ASP A 633 4.94 2.38 19.60
N GLU A 634 5.83 3.05 20.30
CA GLU A 634 5.48 3.94 21.40
C GLU A 634 4.72 5.19 20.97
N ARG A 635 4.92 5.64 19.72
CA ARG A 635 4.25 6.83 19.19
C ARG A 635 2.83 6.48 18.80
N VAL A 636 2.64 5.33 18.14
CA VAL A 636 1.30 4.78 17.91
C VAL A 636 0.59 4.60 19.26
N ALA A 637 1.21 3.91 20.21
CA ALA A 637 0.64 3.76 21.55
C ALA A 637 0.31 5.10 22.22
N SER A 638 1.20 6.08 22.15
CA SER A 638 0.98 7.42 22.72
C SER A 638 -0.20 8.13 22.09
N VAL A 639 -0.36 8.08 20.77
CA VAL A 639 -1.51 8.71 20.10
C VAL A 639 -2.81 8.06 20.56
N PHE A 640 -2.84 6.73 20.62
CA PHE A 640 -4.00 5.99 21.11
C PHE A 640 -4.37 6.36 22.55
N LEU A 641 -3.36 6.59 23.41
CA LEU A 641 -3.57 6.96 24.80
C LEU A 641 -3.94 8.42 25.00
N THR A 642 -3.38 9.34 24.21
CA THR A 642 -3.76 10.76 24.23
C THR A 642 -5.22 10.92 23.82
N VAL A 643 -5.63 10.28 22.72
CA VAL A 643 -7.05 10.25 22.28
C VAL A 643 -7.95 9.66 23.37
N ALA A 644 -7.44 8.73 24.17
CA ALA A 644 -8.15 8.17 25.31
C ALA A 644 -8.09 9.04 26.58
N ASN A 645 -7.19 10.00 26.71
CA ASN A 645 -7.00 10.80 27.93
C ASN A 645 -7.71 12.15 27.88
N ASP A 646 -7.74 12.82 26.73
CA ASP A 646 -8.49 14.09 26.60
C ASP A 646 -9.93 13.89 27.08
N GLU A 647 -10.35 14.72 28.06
CA GLU A 647 -11.70 14.77 28.63
C GLU A 647 -12.71 15.31 27.62
N ILE A 648 -12.70 14.77 26.40
CA ILE A 648 -13.89 14.87 25.58
C ILE A 648 -14.92 14.01 26.33
N ASP A 649 -15.89 14.68 26.94
CA ASP A 649 -16.98 14.15 27.78
C ASP A 649 -17.90 13.23 26.95
N PHE A 650 -17.32 12.14 26.46
CA PHE A 650 -18.02 11.03 25.90
C PHE A 650 -18.40 10.15 27.08
N LYS A 651 -19.66 10.25 27.50
CA LYS A 651 -20.33 9.24 28.31
C LYS A 651 -20.21 7.86 27.61
N GLY A 652 -19.08 7.16 27.76
CA GLY A 652 -18.80 5.82 27.20
C GLY A 652 -17.78 5.71 26.04
N GLY A 653 -17.11 6.77 25.58
CA GLY A 653 -16.39 6.76 24.28
C GLY A 653 -14.94 6.25 24.27
N LYS A 654 -14.19 6.33 25.38
CA LYS A 654 -12.74 5.99 25.42
C LYS A 654 -12.44 4.51 25.16
N LEU A 655 -13.32 3.60 25.59
CA LEU A 655 -13.24 2.16 25.28
C LEU A 655 -13.54 1.84 23.81
N LEU A 656 -14.32 2.70 23.14
CA LEU A 656 -14.89 2.42 21.84
C LEU A 656 -13.80 2.35 20.76
N TRP A 657 -12.84 3.28 20.78
CA TRP A 657 -11.76 3.37 19.80
C TRP A 657 -10.81 2.16 19.84
N TYR A 658 -10.41 1.73 21.04
CA TYR A 658 -9.61 0.51 21.22
C TYR A 658 -10.37 -0.74 20.80
N SER A 659 -11.65 -0.84 21.20
CA SER A 659 -12.48 -1.98 20.80
C SER A 659 -12.63 -2.07 19.28
N MET A 660 -12.64 -0.95 18.56
CA MET A 660 -12.70 -0.93 17.09
C MET A 660 -11.43 -1.48 16.46
N HIS A 661 -10.24 -1.08 16.95
CA HIS A 661 -8.97 -1.62 16.46
C HIS A 661 -8.82 -3.11 16.77
N TRP A 662 -9.23 -3.52 17.98
CA TRP A 662 -9.29 -4.94 18.33
C TRP A 662 -10.19 -5.72 17.36
N LYS A 663 -11.40 -5.20 17.11
CA LYS A 663 -12.36 -5.82 16.18
C LYS A 663 -11.87 -5.82 14.74
N ALA A 664 -11.02 -4.86 14.38
CA ALA A 664 -10.31 -4.87 13.11
C ALA A 664 -9.18 -5.92 13.10
N GLY A 665 -8.74 -6.49 14.23
CA GLY A 665 -7.59 -7.41 14.27
C GLY A 665 -6.24 -6.72 14.49
N LEU A 666 -6.26 -5.44 14.85
CA LEU A 666 -5.09 -4.70 15.33
C LEU A 666 -4.94 -4.91 16.84
N ARG A 667 -3.70 -5.08 17.29
CA ARG A 667 -3.31 -5.35 18.68
C ARG A 667 -2.20 -4.37 19.06
N LEU A 668 -2.26 -3.86 20.29
CA LEU A 668 -1.28 -2.93 20.82
C LEU A 668 -0.76 -3.47 22.16
N ALA A 669 0.55 -3.40 22.35
CA ALA A 669 1.21 -3.66 23.63
C ALA A 669 2.18 -2.50 23.93
N PRO A 670 1.74 -1.50 24.73
CA PRO A 670 2.53 -0.31 25.00
C PRO A 670 3.62 -0.52 26.05
N VAL A 671 3.59 -1.64 26.79
CA VAL A 671 4.54 -1.93 27.87
C VAL A 671 5.39 -3.14 27.53
N PHE A 672 6.66 -3.06 27.89
CA PHE A 672 7.62 -4.15 27.76
C PHE A 672 8.08 -4.55 29.15
N GLN A 673 8.02 -5.84 29.45
CA GLN A 673 8.50 -6.36 30.72
C GLN A 673 9.65 -7.32 30.49
N LEU A 674 10.74 -7.13 31.24
CA LEU A 674 11.96 -7.90 31.14
C LEU A 674 12.38 -8.31 32.56
N GLY A 675 11.98 -9.50 32.99
CA GLY A 675 12.05 -9.88 34.41
C GLY A 675 11.22 -8.93 35.29
N GLU A 676 11.84 -8.35 36.32
CA GLU A 676 11.20 -7.36 37.19
C GLU A 676 11.13 -5.95 36.58
N MET A 677 11.88 -5.70 35.51
CA MET A 677 11.91 -4.39 34.88
C MET A 677 10.68 -4.20 33.98
N ARG A 678 9.96 -3.10 34.19
CA ARG A 678 8.90 -2.63 33.30
C ARG A 678 9.35 -1.37 32.55
N LEU A 679 9.50 -1.49 31.24
CA LEU A 679 9.71 -0.38 30.33
C LEU A 679 8.36 0.05 29.75
N CYS A 680 7.83 1.15 30.29
CA CYS A 680 6.67 1.84 29.72
C CYS A 680 7.19 3.03 28.92
N HIS A 681 7.06 2.99 27.59
CA HIS A 681 7.55 4.07 26.72
C HIS A 681 6.59 5.26 26.56
N LEU A 682 5.55 5.31 27.39
CA LEU A 682 4.67 6.47 27.48
C LEU A 682 5.42 7.60 28.20
N LYS A 683 5.45 8.79 27.61
CA LYS A 683 6.07 9.96 28.26
C LYS A 683 5.43 10.20 29.63
N SER A 684 6.24 10.48 30.64
CA SER A 684 5.87 10.49 32.08
C SER A 684 4.76 11.47 32.49
N SER A 685 4.35 12.41 31.62
CA SER A 685 3.20 13.29 31.88
C SER A 685 1.85 12.64 31.59
N THR A 686 1.84 11.48 30.91
CA THR A 686 0.63 10.72 30.54
C THR A 686 0.68 9.29 31.08
N THR A 687 1.38 9.02 32.19
CA THR A 687 1.19 7.77 32.93
C THR A 687 -0.29 7.65 33.25
N PRO A 688 -1.03 6.69 32.65
CA PRO A 688 -2.44 6.52 32.97
C PRO A 688 -2.47 6.10 34.43
N THR A 689 -2.90 6.99 35.32
CA THR A 689 -3.26 6.63 36.69
C THR A 689 -4.44 5.68 36.59
N LYS A 690 -4.12 4.38 36.47
CA LYS A 690 -5.01 3.23 36.40
C LYS A 690 -5.87 3.18 35.13
N PHE A 691 -5.54 2.28 34.20
CA PHE A 691 -6.59 1.66 33.38
C PHE A 691 -7.62 1.07 34.37
N ARG A 692 -8.86 1.59 34.34
CA ARG A 692 -9.88 1.32 35.37
C ARG A 692 -9.96 -0.18 35.69
N GLY A 693 -9.59 -0.60 36.90
CA GLY A 693 -10.04 -1.87 37.50
C GLY A 693 -9.06 -3.07 37.53
N LYS A 694 -7.87 -3.01 36.94
CA LYS A 694 -6.77 -3.97 37.18
C LYS A 694 -5.39 -3.29 37.12
N ASP A 695 -4.44 -3.79 37.90
CA ASP A 695 -3.08 -3.25 38.05
C ASP A 695 -2.11 -3.57 36.87
N GLU A 696 -2.60 -4.19 35.79
CA GLU A 696 -1.74 -4.72 34.71
C GLU A 696 -2.03 -4.06 33.36
N LEU A 697 -1.02 -3.39 32.82
CA LEU A 697 -1.02 -2.84 31.47
C LEU A 697 -0.78 -3.95 30.44
N PRO A 698 -1.32 -3.82 29.21
CA PRO A 698 -0.98 -4.73 28.13
C PRO A 698 0.52 -4.68 27.90
N SER A 699 1.15 -5.84 27.99
CA SER A 699 2.59 -5.97 28.07
C SER A 699 3.08 -7.18 27.30
N LEU A 700 4.25 -7.03 26.70
CA LEU A 700 5.00 -8.15 26.16
C LEU A 700 6.13 -8.48 27.14
N GLU A 701 6.07 -9.66 27.75
CA GLU A 701 7.01 -10.10 28.78
C GLU A 701 8.05 -11.05 28.18
N PHE A 702 9.31 -10.79 28.48
CA PHE A 702 10.43 -11.61 28.09
C PHE A 702 11.26 -12.07 29.29
N ALA A 703 11.85 -13.25 29.15
CA ALA A 703 12.96 -13.72 29.95
C ALA A 703 14.26 -13.55 29.15
N VAL A 704 15.34 -13.14 29.82
CA VAL A 704 16.70 -13.20 29.26
C VAL A 704 17.46 -14.24 30.05
N GLY A 705 17.94 -15.28 29.38
CA GLY A 705 18.81 -16.28 29.97
C GLY A 705 20.25 -15.78 30.07
N GLU A 706 21.08 -16.48 30.86
CA GLU A 706 22.49 -16.12 31.12
C GLU A 706 23.33 -16.01 29.82
N ASN A 707 22.94 -16.73 28.76
CA ASN A 707 23.62 -16.72 27.46
C ASN A 707 23.10 -15.61 26.51
N GLY A 708 22.27 -14.68 26.99
CA GLY A 708 21.62 -13.66 26.17
C GLY A 708 20.48 -14.19 25.29
N ASN A 709 20.05 -15.43 25.51
CA ASN A 709 18.86 -15.99 24.86
C ASN A 709 17.61 -15.28 25.38
N VAL A 710 16.76 -14.84 24.46
CA VAL A 710 15.51 -14.15 24.78
C VAL A 710 14.35 -15.12 24.56
N GLU A 711 13.47 -15.21 25.54
CA GLU A 711 12.25 -16.02 25.47
C GLU A 711 11.02 -15.16 25.79
N VAL A 712 9.98 -15.24 24.95
CA VAL A 712 8.69 -14.60 25.23
C VAL A 712 7.95 -15.45 26.26
N ARG A 713 7.67 -14.88 27.44
CA ARG A 713 6.92 -15.55 28.52
C ARG A 713 5.42 -15.39 28.36
N SER A 714 5.00 -14.15 28.14
CA SER A 714 3.60 -13.80 28.04
C SER A 714 3.45 -12.62 27.08
N CYS A 715 2.32 -12.56 26.39
CA CYS A 715 1.94 -11.41 25.58
C CYS A 715 0.51 -11.04 25.96
N THR A 716 0.37 -9.92 26.65
CA THR A 716 -0.90 -9.36 27.06
C THR A 716 -1.19 -8.15 26.18
N VAL A 717 -2.35 -8.16 25.54
CA VAL A 717 -2.78 -7.11 24.60
C VAL A 717 -4.05 -6.46 25.11
N ILE A 718 -4.35 -5.25 24.63
CA ILE A 718 -5.67 -4.64 24.89
C ILE A 718 -6.71 -5.52 24.21
N GLY A 719 -7.61 -6.11 24.99
CA GLY A 719 -8.66 -7.04 24.56
C GLY A 719 -9.93 -6.35 24.06
N LYS A 720 -10.94 -7.19 23.78
CA LYS A 720 -12.17 -6.83 23.06
C LYS A 720 -13.02 -5.73 23.71
N ASP A 721 -12.99 -5.71 25.02
CA ASP A 721 -13.72 -4.85 25.93
C ASP A 721 -12.85 -3.68 26.40
N GLY A 722 -11.65 -3.51 25.82
CA GLY A 722 -10.65 -2.56 26.29
C GLY A 722 -9.85 -3.05 27.50
N TRP A 723 -10.03 -4.30 27.93
CA TRP A 723 -9.32 -4.91 29.06
C TRP A 723 -8.20 -5.82 28.58
N CYS A 724 -7.15 -5.97 29.39
CA CYS A 724 -6.02 -6.83 29.07
C CYS A 724 -6.45 -8.30 28.82
N SER A 725 -6.00 -8.86 27.69
CA SER A 725 -6.22 -10.25 27.29
C SER A 725 -4.88 -10.90 26.96
N SER A 726 -4.60 -12.07 27.53
CA SER A 726 -3.40 -12.85 27.20
C SER A 726 -3.55 -13.54 25.85
N LEU A 727 -2.50 -13.52 25.04
CA LEU A 727 -2.39 -14.30 23.82
C LEU A 727 -1.81 -15.68 24.14
N GLU A 728 -2.46 -16.74 23.65
CA GLU A 728 -1.94 -18.10 23.76
C GLU A 728 -0.73 -18.29 22.84
N LEU A 729 0.42 -18.60 23.42
CA LEU A 729 1.67 -18.84 22.68
C LEU A 729 1.90 -20.33 22.34
N ALA A 730 1.08 -21.24 22.89
CA ALA A 730 1.29 -22.69 22.81
C ALA A 730 0.94 -23.31 21.43
N ASN A 731 0.04 -22.66 20.67
CA ASN A 731 -0.52 -23.21 19.42
C ASN A 731 0.03 -22.53 18.16
N GLY A 732 1.27 -22.05 18.22
CA GLY A 732 1.89 -21.23 17.18
C GLY A 732 1.68 -19.73 17.40
N PRO A 733 2.20 -18.87 16.51
CA PRO A 733 2.14 -17.43 16.66
C PRO A 733 0.68 -16.93 16.68
N PRO A 734 0.23 -16.26 17.76
CA PRO A 734 -1.12 -15.71 17.88
C PRO A 734 -1.40 -14.57 16.88
N CYS A 735 -0.35 -13.94 16.35
CA CYS A 735 -0.42 -12.90 15.34
C CYS A 735 0.15 -13.36 14.00
N ASP A 736 -0.23 -12.68 12.92
CA ASP A 736 0.39 -12.85 11.60
C ASP A 736 1.61 -11.94 11.45
N VAL A 737 1.51 -10.70 11.93
CA VAL A 737 2.57 -9.69 11.81
C VAL A 737 2.79 -8.99 13.15
N VAL A 738 4.06 -8.79 13.51
CA VAL A 738 4.50 -7.83 14.52
C VAL A 738 5.21 -6.68 13.82
N VAL A 739 4.80 -5.46 14.11
CA VAL A 739 5.53 -4.24 13.73
C VAL A 739 6.18 -3.67 14.97
N ILE A 740 7.50 -3.50 14.97
CA ILE A 740 8.25 -3.03 16.14
C ILE A 740 9.09 -1.81 15.84
N HIS A 741 8.97 -0.79 16.69
CA HIS A 741 9.78 0.41 16.58
C HIS A 741 11.21 0.17 17.04
N ARG A 742 12.16 0.73 16.29
CA ARG A 742 13.59 0.62 16.61
C ARG A 742 13.95 1.28 17.94
N GLY A 743 13.40 2.45 18.26
CA GLY A 743 13.77 3.18 19.47
C GLY A 743 13.48 2.39 20.76
N LEU A 744 12.44 1.56 20.71
CA LEU A 744 12.13 0.60 21.76
C LEU A 744 13.22 -0.46 21.92
N MET A 745 13.69 -1.05 20.82
CA MET A 745 14.77 -2.04 20.87
C MET A 745 16.05 -1.42 21.44
N GLU A 746 16.43 -0.22 20.97
CA GLU A 746 17.61 0.49 21.47
C GLU A 746 17.53 0.77 22.97
N SER A 747 16.34 1.14 23.44
CA SER A 747 16.08 1.36 24.86
C SER A 747 16.20 0.06 25.66
N LEU A 748 15.68 -1.06 25.14
CA LEU A 748 15.85 -2.38 25.76
C LEU A 748 17.33 -2.75 25.88
N ALA A 749 18.08 -2.62 24.78
CA ALA A 749 19.50 -2.97 24.77
C ALA A 749 20.33 -2.09 25.70
N ALA A 750 20.02 -0.79 25.80
CA ALA A 750 20.67 0.11 26.74
C ALA A 750 20.52 -0.36 28.20
N VAL A 751 19.39 -0.97 28.55
CA VAL A 751 19.17 -1.44 29.92
C VAL A 751 19.79 -2.81 30.19
N VAL A 752 19.73 -3.76 29.25
CA VAL A 752 20.37 -5.07 29.45
C VAL A 752 21.87 -5.10 29.16
N GLY A 753 22.46 -3.99 28.69
CA GLY A 753 23.83 -4.01 28.16
C GLY A 753 23.94 -4.89 26.90
N GLY A 754 22.86 -4.97 26.12
CA GLY A 754 22.74 -5.85 24.96
C GLY A 754 23.63 -5.41 23.81
N ASN A 755 24.27 -6.37 23.15
CA ASN A 755 25.03 -6.18 21.91
C ASN A 755 24.17 -6.51 20.67
N GLU A 756 24.78 -6.54 19.48
CA GLU A 756 24.08 -6.92 18.24
C GLU A 756 23.43 -8.32 18.31
N GLN A 757 24.03 -9.24 19.06
CA GLN A 757 23.50 -10.59 19.25
C GLN A 757 22.18 -10.58 20.03
N PHE A 758 22.06 -9.72 21.05
CA PHE A 758 20.81 -9.56 21.80
C PHE A 758 19.66 -9.15 20.86
N PHE A 759 19.89 -8.24 19.92
CA PHE A 759 18.86 -7.83 18.97
C PHE A 759 18.41 -8.97 18.05
N SER A 760 19.36 -9.75 17.52
CA SER A 760 19.03 -10.90 16.70
C SER A 760 18.18 -11.90 17.49
N ASN A 761 18.62 -12.23 18.71
CA ASN A 761 17.90 -13.16 19.59
C ASN A 761 16.51 -12.63 19.94
N PHE A 762 16.38 -11.34 20.20
CA PHE A 762 15.11 -10.68 20.54
C PHE A 762 14.13 -10.69 19.35
N LEU A 763 14.59 -10.31 18.16
CA LEU A 763 13.78 -10.32 16.95
C LEU A 763 13.39 -11.74 16.55
N ASP A 764 14.27 -12.72 16.74
CA ASP A 764 13.94 -14.13 16.56
C ASP A 764 12.92 -14.63 17.61
N ALA A 765 13.01 -14.17 18.86
CA ALA A 765 12.03 -14.51 19.89
C ALA A 765 10.63 -13.99 19.53
N LEU A 766 10.52 -12.82 18.89
CA LEU A 766 9.25 -12.29 18.38
C LEU A 766 8.58 -13.18 17.34
N HIS A 767 9.31 -14.08 16.67
CA HIS A 767 8.69 -15.07 15.78
C HIS A 767 7.82 -16.10 16.51
N ARG A 768 7.93 -16.19 17.85
CA ARG A 768 6.97 -16.95 18.67
C ARG A 768 5.61 -16.24 18.80
N VAL A 769 5.58 -14.92 18.61
CA VAL A 769 4.35 -14.11 18.74
C VAL A 769 3.69 -13.89 17.38
N ALA A 770 4.50 -13.68 16.34
CA ALA A 770 4.00 -13.46 14.99
C ALA A 770 4.78 -14.26 13.96
N ALA A 771 4.07 -14.69 12.91
CA ALA A 771 4.73 -15.31 11.77
C ALA A 771 5.78 -14.35 11.19
N ARG A 772 5.45 -13.06 11.05
CA ARG A 772 6.34 -12.03 10.48
C ARG A 772 6.71 -10.96 11.50
N VAL A 773 7.94 -10.47 11.42
CA VAL A 773 8.44 -9.34 12.22
C VAL A 773 8.92 -8.27 11.25
N ILE A 774 8.41 -7.06 11.41
CA ILE A 774 8.68 -5.89 10.58
C ILE A 774 9.19 -4.78 11.50
N VAL A 775 10.28 -4.13 11.11
CA VAL A 775 10.88 -3.04 11.87
C VAL A 775 10.38 -1.70 11.33
N THR A 776 10.14 -0.74 12.23
CA THR A 776 9.83 0.65 11.86
C THR A 776 10.77 1.63 12.56
N SER A 777 10.94 2.81 11.97
CA SER A 777 11.74 3.90 12.53
C SER A 777 11.12 5.26 12.22
N GLY A 778 11.28 6.21 13.14
CA GLY A 778 10.96 7.62 12.92
C GLY A 778 11.92 8.40 12.03
N ARG A 779 13.00 7.79 11.52
CA ARG A 779 14.01 8.48 10.69
C ARG A 779 13.83 8.29 9.18
N GLY A 780 12.70 7.72 8.73
CA GLY A 780 12.37 7.56 7.30
C GLY A 780 13.24 6.59 6.50
N ALA A 781 14.25 5.95 7.10
CA ALA A 781 15.17 5.05 6.42
C ALA A 781 15.48 3.79 7.23
N GLN A 782 15.70 2.67 6.53
CA GLN A 782 16.25 1.46 7.14
C GLN A 782 17.68 1.76 7.60
N VAL A 783 18.03 1.30 8.80
CA VAL A 783 19.37 1.54 9.35
C VAL A 783 20.19 0.27 9.30
N LYS A 784 21.47 0.44 8.98
CA LYS A 784 22.48 -0.64 8.94
C LYS A 784 22.58 -1.34 10.30
N GLY A 785 23.07 -2.58 10.25
CA GLY A 785 23.24 -3.43 11.43
C GLY A 785 22.26 -4.61 11.43
N PRO A 786 22.00 -5.23 12.59
CA PRO A 786 21.20 -6.46 12.69
C PRO A 786 19.74 -6.29 12.23
N TYR A 787 19.24 -5.05 12.13
CA TYR A 787 17.90 -4.73 11.63
C TYR A 787 17.79 -4.75 10.11
N GLY A 788 18.92 -4.61 9.40
CA GLY A 788 18.94 -4.41 7.95
C GLY A 788 18.42 -5.59 7.13
N GLN A 789 18.38 -6.78 7.74
CA GLN A 789 17.83 -8.01 7.13
C GLN A 789 16.31 -8.13 7.31
N TYR A 790 15.71 -7.42 8.29
CA TYR A 790 14.27 -7.50 8.53
C TYR A 790 13.50 -6.58 7.57
N PRO A 791 12.27 -6.97 7.16
CA PRO A 791 11.34 -6.09 6.48
C PRO A 791 11.22 -4.75 7.22
N PHE A 792 11.18 -3.63 6.49
CA PHE A 792 11.11 -2.29 7.06
C PHE A 792 9.94 -1.48 6.52
N VAL A 793 9.24 -0.78 7.42
CA VAL A 793 8.17 0.18 7.08
C VAL A 793 8.37 1.51 7.80
N GLU A 794 8.16 2.62 7.11
CA GLU A 794 8.24 3.96 7.68
C GLU A 794 7.14 4.19 8.71
N TYR A 795 7.46 5.01 9.70
CA TYR A 795 6.45 5.43 10.65
C TYR A 795 5.34 6.23 10.00
N SER A 796 5.62 7.08 9.02
CA SER A 796 4.58 7.86 8.32
C SER A 796 3.53 6.95 7.68
N THR A 797 3.94 5.79 7.16
CA THR A 797 3.01 4.78 6.65
C THR A 797 2.14 4.18 7.76
N LEU A 798 2.72 3.89 8.93
CA LEU A 798 1.97 3.40 10.10
C LEU A 798 1.04 4.48 10.66
N GLU A 799 1.52 5.70 10.81
CA GLU A 799 0.74 6.84 11.26
C GLU A 799 -0.43 7.09 10.29
N ALA A 800 -0.17 7.14 9.00
CA ALA A 800 -1.21 7.39 8.03
C ALA A 800 -2.26 6.27 8.02
N THR A 801 -1.86 5.00 8.07
CA THR A 801 -2.81 3.89 8.02
C THR A 801 -3.49 3.57 9.36
N ILE A 802 -2.79 3.68 10.48
CA ILE A 802 -3.28 3.27 11.81
C ILE A 802 -3.82 4.44 12.61
N VAL A 803 -3.31 5.66 12.41
CA VAL A 803 -3.72 6.82 13.23
C VAL A 803 -4.67 7.73 12.47
N ARG A 804 -4.33 8.11 11.24
CA ARG A 804 -5.10 9.10 10.46
C ARG A 804 -6.24 8.45 9.70
N GLU A 805 -5.91 7.45 8.88
CA GLU A 805 -6.92 6.72 8.13
C GLU A 805 -7.64 5.73 9.04
N LEU A 806 -6.97 5.00 9.94
CA LEU A 806 -7.55 3.81 10.58
C LEU A 806 -7.89 2.68 9.59
N SER A 807 -7.20 2.64 8.46
CA SER A 807 -7.41 1.70 7.37
C SER A 807 -6.52 0.47 7.54
N LYS A 808 -7.07 -0.58 8.14
CA LYS A 808 -6.39 -1.86 8.17
C LYS A 808 -6.19 -2.46 6.77
N PRO A 809 -7.11 -2.34 5.80
CA PRO A 809 -6.83 -2.76 4.42
C PRO A 809 -5.57 -2.13 3.84
N SER A 810 -5.41 -0.81 3.99
CA SER A 810 -4.22 -0.09 3.53
C SER A 810 -2.96 -0.61 4.24
N LEU A 811 -3.02 -0.80 5.56
CA LEU A 811 -1.92 -1.36 6.33
C LEU A 811 -1.57 -2.78 5.86
N GLY A 812 -2.57 -3.66 5.69
CA GLY A 812 -2.40 -5.05 5.29
C GLY A 812 -1.69 -5.18 3.95
N SER A 813 -2.08 -4.35 2.96
CA SER A 813 -1.39 -4.26 1.66
C SER A 813 0.11 -4.04 1.84
N VAL A 814 0.50 -3.01 2.60
CA VAL A 814 1.90 -2.67 2.88
C VAL A 814 2.60 -3.83 3.60
N LEU A 815 2.04 -4.32 4.71
CA LEU A 815 2.67 -5.36 5.52
C LEU A 815 2.88 -6.67 4.77
N MET A 816 2.06 -6.96 3.75
CA MET A 816 2.21 -8.12 2.89
C MET A 816 3.20 -7.90 1.73
N ALA A 817 3.42 -6.65 1.31
CA ALA A 817 4.31 -6.29 0.21
C ALA A 817 5.78 -6.09 0.63
N VAL A 818 6.05 -5.51 1.81
CA VAL A 818 7.43 -5.26 2.28
C VAL A 818 8.20 -6.57 2.34
N SER A 819 9.48 -6.60 2.00
CA SER A 819 10.38 -7.76 2.14
C SER A 819 11.68 -7.37 2.87
N GLY A 820 12.34 -8.35 3.51
CA GLY A 820 13.66 -8.16 4.10
C GLY A 820 14.78 -8.24 3.06
N ARG A 821 16.02 -8.00 3.49
CA ARG A 821 17.21 -8.01 2.62
C ARG A 821 18.07 -9.25 2.81
#